data_AF-A0A517M9A6-F1
#
_entry.id   AF-A0A517M9A6-F1
#
_cell.length_a   1.000
_cell.length_b   1.000
_cell.length_c   1.000
_cell.angle_alpha   90.00
_cell.angle_beta   90.00
_cell.angle_gamma   90.00
#
_symmetry.space_group_name_H-M   'P 1'
#
loop_
_entity.id
_entity.type
_entity.pdbx_description
1 polymer ?
#
loop_
_entity_poly.entity_id
_entity_poly.type
_entity_poly.pdbx_seq_one_letter_code
_entity_poly.pdbx_strand_id
1 'polypeptide(L)'
;MAENRSSSPPLPDDQSTSIDPDDAIKDVNEAMAILHRKPFGCLARSAKYGGILLLLLTVFVYWNFFRKPPLKISRATTYITEPLTREGTRVDYFAAFEDEFYGPEIKTENNGYRLIVRALGDVTQDGQKRSTASQFYEKLGLDPEIAPSMSYIESYDFLKKYCSDEGLEETQAVEFDAKLNEPWTLDDLPMMEPWLEEIGPILDLLTEAVRHPAYRFPIVRIDENGTLVNTTSLNEVQKTRSFARMLVARANYRLGTGEIDGAIDDVITCVRLGRHTTYQGTIMDRLVGIAVEGIAPTVGVASLLERQPSKEQIRRLIDELDAIPPRIPMSRTLLAERYQSLDFLQAMAYGDKSLAELFSQWENNGSIPNTGIANLSVDWNIVMQRVNQQFDDLETGHINGPILDPRNNKLLSNLFIGARSREVAELFSILYVPALQTSIEANDRIDCVENVQRITLGMLLYEREHGTLPPAYSVDATGKPLHSWRVLLLPYLGEQELWGKLRIDEPWDSEHNRQFHDLNVFRYQCPSAELQPGQTNYSVVVGENTAFQQGVGKSLDDFGMHLILVVEREQSVCWMDPTSELPQSVALEGINQNNDGIGSPHPGGTNVGFRDGAVRFISQTIEDSKLQGLLIGTMETRDW
;
A
#
# COMPACT_ATOMS: atom_id res chain seq x y z
N MET A 1 55.46 52.85 0.97
CA MET A 1 56.92 53.10 0.87
C MET A 1 57.49 51.92 0.11
N ALA A 2 57.65 52.08 -1.21
CA ALA A 2 58.87 52.53 -1.88
C ALA A 2 59.67 51.27 -2.30
N GLU A 3 59.78 50.97 -3.59
CA GLU A 3 60.83 51.50 -4.49
C GLU A 3 62.23 51.29 -3.87
N ASN A 4 63.23 50.72 -4.53
CA ASN A 4 63.63 50.93 -5.91
C ASN A 4 64.79 49.93 -6.27
N ARG A 5 64.97 49.70 -7.57
CA ARG A 5 66.22 49.73 -8.40
C ARG A 5 67.57 49.51 -7.69
N SER A 6 68.63 48.96 -8.27
CA SER A 6 69.07 48.59 -9.63
C SER A 6 70.55 48.15 -9.47
N SER A 7 71.13 47.41 -10.41
CA SER A 7 72.51 47.72 -10.82
C SER A 7 72.86 47.03 -12.14
N SER A 8 73.12 47.86 -13.16
CA SER A 8 73.87 47.51 -14.36
C SER A 8 75.35 47.82 -14.12
N PRO A 9 76.29 47.08 -14.72
CA PRO A 9 77.64 47.54 -15.01
C PRO A 9 77.79 47.91 -16.51
N PRO A 10 78.90 48.58 -16.90
CA PRO A 10 78.89 49.62 -17.92
C PRO A 10 79.28 49.15 -19.34
N LEU A 11 79.02 50.04 -20.29
CA LEU A 11 79.44 49.99 -21.70
C LEU A 11 80.97 50.10 -21.86
N PRO A 12 81.53 49.43 -22.88
CA PRO A 12 82.68 49.94 -23.64
C PRO A 12 82.23 50.52 -24.99
N ASP A 13 82.82 51.66 -25.33
CA ASP A 13 82.66 52.36 -26.61
C ASP A 13 83.31 51.61 -27.78
N ASP A 14 82.51 51.54 -28.85
CA ASP A 14 82.80 51.82 -30.26
C ASP A 14 84.04 51.20 -30.94
N GLN A 15 83.81 50.29 -31.89
CA GLN A 15 84.45 50.35 -33.22
C GLN A 15 83.52 49.81 -34.32
N SER A 16 83.22 50.70 -35.26
CA SER A 16 82.57 50.46 -36.55
C SER A 16 83.17 49.27 -37.32
N THR A 17 82.32 48.33 -37.71
CA THR A 17 82.53 47.53 -38.92
C THR A 17 81.34 47.78 -39.84
N SER A 18 81.61 48.44 -40.96
CA SER A 18 80.64 48.63 -42.04
C SER A 18 80.31 47.27 -42.64
N ILE A 19 79.14 46.74 -42.33
CA ILE A 19 78.58 45.59 -43.04
C ILE A 19 77.86 46.14 -44.27
N ASP A 20 78.27 45.64 -45.44
CA ASP A 20 77.80 46.01 -46.76
C ASP A 20 76.27 45.77 -46.88
N PRO A 21 75.47 46.77 -47.29
CA PRO A 21 74.03 46.60 -47.52
C PRO A 21 73.67 45.47 -48.48
N ASP A 22 74.58 45.09 -49.39
CA ASP A 22 74.32 44.08 -50.41
C ASP A 22 74.40 42.62 -49.87
N ASP A 23 75.12 42.36 -48.77
CA ASP A 23 75.18 41.02 -48.15
C ASP A 23 73.93 40.72 -47.29
N ALA A 24 73.34 41.73 -46.64
CA ALA A 24 72.09 41.58 -45.89
C ALA A 24 70.87 41.32 -46.80
N ILE A 25 70.91 41.85 -48.03
CA ILE A 25 69.86 41.63 -49.04
C ILE A 25 69.94 40.21 -49.62
N LYS A 26 71.13 39.61 -49.68
CA LYS A 26 71.32 38.25 -50.20
C LYS A 26 70.79 37.17 -49.26
N ASP A 27 71.03 37.31 -47.95
CA ASP A 27 70.52 36.39 -46.92
C ASP A 27 68.99 36.45 -46.77
N VAL A 28 68.39 37.64 -46.89
CA VAL A 28 66.92 37.79 -46.88
C VAL A 28 66.28 37.18 -48.13
N ASN A 29 66.93 37.30 -49.29
CA ASN A 29 66.42 36.73 -50.54
C ASN A 29 66.58 35.20 -50.62
N GLU A 30 67.65 34.62 -50.05
CA GLU A 30 67.78 33.16 -49.91
C GLU A 30 66.81 32.59 -48.87
N ALA A 31 66.56 33.28 -47.76
CA ALA A 31 65.54 32.90 -46.77
C ALA A 31 64.11 32.97 -47.35
N MET A 32 63.82 33.96 -48.21
CA MET A 32 62.52 34.07 -48.89
C MET A 32 62.33 33.07 -50.04
N ALA A 33 63.40 32.49 -50.59
CA ALA A 33 63.32 31.48 -51.65
C ALA A 33 62.89 30.08 -51.14
N ILE A 34 63.01 29.79 -49.84
CA ILE A 34 62.52 28.55 -49.21
C ILE A 34 61.00 28.61 -48.96
N LEU A 35 60.40 29.81 -48.95
CA LEU A 35 58.95 30.00 -48.81
C LEU A 35 58.22 29.80 -50.15
N HIS A 36 58.18 28.54 -50.60
CA HIS A 36 57.27 28.13 -51.66
C HIS A 36 55.81 28.35 -51.23
N ARG A 37 55.22 29.41 -51.82
CA ARG A 37 53.79 29.71 -52.01
C ARG A 37 52.82 28.58 -51.63
N LYS A 38 52.03 28.76 -50.56
CA LYS A 38 50.57 28.45 -50.51
C LYS A 38 49.85 29.26 -49.41
N PRO A 39 49.56 30.58 -49.59
CA PRO A 39 48.80 31.34 -48.59
C PRO A 39 47.32 30.90 -48.47
N PHE A 40 46.82 30.07 -49.41
CA PHE A 40 45.46 29.54 -49.37
C PHE A 40 45.35 28.10 -48.80
N GLY A 41 46.46 27.42 -48.51
CA GLY A 41 46.43 26.01 -48.08
C GLY A 41 45.99 25.81 -46.63
N CYS A 42 46.46 26.67 -45.71
CA CYS A 42 46.08 26.61 -44.29
C CYS A 42 44.66 27.13 -44.05
N LEU A 43 44.23 28.18 -44.77
CA LEU A 43 42.86 28.69 -44.74
C LEU A 43 41.84 27.72 -45.37
N ALA A 44 42.19 27.05 -46.48
CA ALA A 44 41.34 26.02 -47.06
C ALA A 44 41.27 24.75 -46.19
N ARG A 45 42.38 24.38 -45.52
CA ARG A 45 42.38 23.27 -44.55
C ARG A 45 41.61 23.63 -43.29
N SER A 46 41.78 24.83 -42.71
CA SER A 46 41.01 25.27 -41.55
C SER A 46 39.53 25.45 -41.88
N ALA A 47 39.17 25.92 -43.08
CA ALA A 47 37.78 25.94 -43.56
C ALA A 47 37.21 24.53 -43.74
N LYS A 48 38.00 23.57 -44.25
CA LYS A 48 37.59 22.16 -44.36
C LYS A 48 37.40 21.50 -43.00
N TYR A 49 38.33 21.68 -42.07
CA TYR A 49 38.20 21.16 -40.71
C TYR A 49 37.10 21.87 -39.91
N GLY A 50 36.92 23.17 -40.12
CA GLY A 50 35.80 23.94 -39.57
C GLY A 50 34.45 23.48 -40.12
N GLY A 51 34.36 23.18 -41.42
CA GLY A 51 33.16 22.60 -42.04
C GLY A 51 32.83 21.20 -41.52
N ILE A 52 33.85 20.34 -41.34
CA ILE A 52 33.68 19.01 -40.73
C ILE A 52 33.23 19.14 -39.27
N LEU A 53 33.83 20.04 -38.50
CA LEU A 53 33.45 20.28 -37.11
C LEU A 53 32.03 20.81 -36.99
N LEU A 54 31.63 21.75 -37.87
CA LEU A 54 30.28 22.27 -37.92
C LEU A 54 29.28 21.16 -38.27
N LEU A 55 29.58 20.31 -39.26
CA LEU A 55 28.74 19.16 -39.61
C LEU A 55 28.60 18.19 -38.44
N LEU A 56 29.70 17.84 -37.77
CA LEU A 56 29.69 16.96 -36.60
C LEU A 56 28.88 17.58 -35.45
N LEU A 57 29.00 18.90 -35.23
CA LEU A 57 28.20 19.62 -34.24
C LEU A 57 26.72 19.64 -34.63
N THR A 58 26.37 19.89 -35.89
CA THR A 58 24.99 19.87 -36.37
C THR A 58 24.38 18.47 -36.24
N VAL A 59 25.11 17.42 -36.60
CA VAL A 59 24.67 16.03 -36.41
C VAL A 59 24.52 15.71 -34.93
N PHE A 60 25.47 16.13 -34.09
CA PHE A 60 25.40 15.94 -32.64
C PHE A 60 24.16 16.64 -32.04
N VAL A 61 23.93 17.91 -32.41
CA VAL A 61 22.78 18.69 -31.96
C VAL A 61 21.47 18.07 -32.45
N TYR A 62 21.38 17.69 -33.73
CA TYR A 62 20.19 17.03 -34.27
C TYR A 62 19.91 15.71 -33.53
N TRP A 63 20.92 14.84 -33.43
CA TRP A 63 20.79 13.52 -32.83
C TRP A 63 20.37 13.58 -31.36
N ASN A 64 20.90 14.55 -30.61
CA ASN A 64 20.62 14.66 -29.20
C ASN A 64 19.44 15.55 -28.87
N PHE A 65 19.11 16.60 -29.62
CA PHE A 65 18.08 17.57 -29.22
C PHE A 65 16.84 17.58 -30.09
N PHE A 66 16.90 17.07 -31.33
CA PHE A 66 15.79 17.16 -32.28
C PHE A 66 15.27 15.79 -32.77
N ARG A 67 16.06 14.72 -32.63
CA ARG A 67 15.67 13.38 -33.06
C ARG A 67 14.54 12.81 -32.20
N LYS A 68 13.46 12.37 -32.86
CA LYS A 68 12.32 11.68 -32.24
C LYS A 68 12.08 10.35 -32.96
N PRO A 69 12.73 9.25 -32.55
CA PRO A 69 12.46 7.95 -33.16
C PRO A 69 11.02 7.50 -32.86
N PRO A 70 10.33 6.85 -33.82
CA PRO A 70 9.01 6.31 -33.55
C PRO A 70 9.09 5.24 -32.45
N LEU A 71 8.05 5.15 -31.63
CA LEU A 71 7.93 4.11 -30.62
C LEU A 71 7.77 2.76 -31.32
N LYS A 72 8.58 1.78 -30.93
CA LYS A 72 8.48 0.40 -31.42
C LYS A 72 7.55 -0.38 -30.51
N ILE A 73 6.61 -1.13 -31.09
CA ILE A 73 5.80 -2.10 -30.35
C ILE A 73 6.59 -3.41 -30.28
N SER A 74 6.92 -3.84 -29.07
CA SER A 74 7.68 -5.06 -28.81
C SER A 74 7.61 -5.43 -27.34
N ARG A 75 7.88 -6.68 -26.99
CA ARG A 75 7.97 -7.10 -25.58
C ARG A 75 8.98 -6.29 -24.77
N ALA A 76 10.04 -5.76 -25.39
CA ALA A 76 11.03 -4.95 -24.69
C ALA A 76 10.49 -3.56 -24.31
N THR A 77 9.62 -2.97 -25.13
CA THR A 77 9.11 -1.60 -24.97
C THR A 77 7.71 -1.57 -24.38
N THR A 78 6.77 -2.30 -24.97
CA THR A 78 5.34 -2.27 -24.60
C THR A 78 4.91 -3.48 -23.80
N TYR A 79 5.82 -4.41 -23.48
CA TYR A 79 5.58 -5.69 -22.77
C TYR A 79 4.67 -6.67 -23.51
N ILE A 80 3.49 -6.22 -23.93
CA ILE A 80 2.58 -6.88 -24.86
C ILE A 80 2.65 -6.24 -26.25
N THR A 81 2.20 -6.96 -27.28
CA THR A 81 2.17 -6.46 -28.66
C THR A 81 0.76 -6.39 -29.24
N GLU A 82 -0.21 -6.97 -28.54
CA GLU A 82 -1.63 -7.00 -28.87
C GLU A 82 -2.43 -6.94 -27.56
N PRO A 83 -3.69 -6.50 -27.58
CA PRO A 83 -4.41 -5.91 -28.72
C PRO A 83 -3.85 -4.54 -29.13
N LEU A 84 -3.97 -4.19 -30.41
CA LEU A 84 -3.68 -2.85 -30.93
C LEU A 84 -4.92 -1.95 -31.00
N THR A 85 -4.72 -0.64 -30.92
CA THR A 85 -5.78 0.34 -31.20
C THR A 85 -6.23 0.24 -32.66
N ARG A 86 -7.38 0.85 -32.99
CA ARG A 86 -7.93 0.84 -34.36
C ARG A 86 -6.96 1.33 -35.44
N GLU A 87 -6.07 2.25 -35.09
CA GLU A 87 -5.05 2.79 -36.00
C GLU A 87 -3.88 1.81 -36.23
N GLY A 88 -3.73 0.79 -35.38
CA GLY A 88 -2.64 -0.19 -35.45
C GLY A 88 -1.27 0.35 -35.03
N THR A 89 -1.20 1.57 -34.50
CA THR A 89 0.04 2.27 -34.13
C THR A 89 0.38 2.16 -32.65
N ARG A 90 -0.57 1.73 -31.82
CA ARG A 90 -0.48 1.71 -30.36
C ARG A 90 -1.03 0.41 -29.82
N VAL A 91 -0.50 -0.03 -28.68
CA VAL A 91 -1.14 -1.08 -27.87
C VAL A 91 -2.39 -0.50 -27.21
N ASP A 92 -3.49 -1.23 -27.25
CA ASP A 92 -4.72 -0.91 -26.54
C ASP A 92 -4.70 -1.55 -25.15
N TYR A 93 -4.09 -0.85 -24.20
CA TYR A 93 -3.99 -1.35 -22.82
C TYR A 93 -5.33 -1.42 -22.11
N PHE A 94 -6.38 -0.72 -22.56
CA PHE A 94 -7.73 -0.91 -22.00
C PHE A 94 -8.26 -2.29 -22.38
N ALA A 95 -8.20 -2.65 -23.66
CA ALA A 95 -8.61 -3.97 -24.10
C ALA A 95 -7.75 -5.09 -23.48
N ALA A 96 -6.43 -4.86 -23.34
CA ALA A 96 -5.53 -5.79 -22.65
C ALA A 96 -5.88 -5.96 -21.17
N PHE A 97 -6.16 -4.85 -20.47
CA PHE A 97 -6.54 -4.86 -19.06
C PHE A 97 -7.88 -5.60 -18.87
N GLU A 98 -8.85 -5.34 -19.74
CA GLU A 98 -10.14 -6.03 -19.68
C GLU A 98 -9.99 -7.54 -19.90
N ASP A 99 -9.20 -7.98 -20.87
CA ASP A 99 -8.95 -9.40 -21.13
C ASP A 99 -8.26 -10.10 -19.94
N GLU A 100 -7.33 -9.41 -19.28
CA GLU A 100 -6.54 -9.97 -18.17
C GLU A 100 -7.31 -9.98 -16.83
N PHE A 101 -8.08 -8.93 -16.54
CA PHE A 101 -8.68 -8.69 -15.23
C PHE A 101 -10.19 -8.95 -15.17
N TYR A 102 -10.90 -8.97 -16.30
CA TYR A 102 -12.35 -9.24 -16.31
C TYR A 102 -12.65 -10.70 -16.58
N GLY A 103 -13.20 -11.36 -15.54
CA GLY A 103 -13.77 -12.69 -15.67
C GLY A 103 -15.02 -12.69 -16.56
N PRO A 104 -15.41 -13.87 -17.08
CA PRO A 104 -16.61 -14.01 -17.89
C PRO A 104 -17.89 -13.61 -17.15
N GLU A 105 -17.84 -13.51 -15.82
CA GLU A 105 -18.98 -13.19 -14.96
C GLU A 105 -19.41 -11.73 -15.04
N ILE A 106 -18.58 -10.80 -15.55
CA ILE A 106 -18.81 -9.34 -15.45
C ILE A 106 -20.19 -8.89 -15.97
N LYS A 107 -20.70 -9.53 -17.03
CA LYS A 107 -22.02 -9.29 -17.64
C LYS A 107 -23.13 -10.25 -17.20
N THR A 108 -22.88 -11.10 -16.21
CA THR A 108 -23.77 -12.19 -15.78
C THR A 108 -24.34 -11.92 -14.39
N GLU A 109 -25.37 -12.65 -13.98
CA GLU A 109 -25.94 -12.52 -12.62
C GLU A 109 -24.96 -13.02 -11.54
N ASN A 110 -23.85 -13.65 -11.91
CA ASN A 110 -22.78 -14.02 -10.98
C ASN A 110 -21.90 -12.83 -10.58
N ASN A 111 -22.07 -11.65 -11.20
CA ASN A 111 -21.43 -10.41 -10.75
C ASN A 111 -22.40 -9.61 -9.87
N GLY A 112 -22.28 -9.74 -8.55
CA GLY A 112 -23.16 -9.09 -7.58
C GLY A 112 -23.10 -7.57 -7.63
N TYR A 113 -22.02 -6.96 -8.16
CA TYR A 113 -21.96 -5.52 -8.36
C TYR A 113 -23.08 -4.99 -9.26
N ARG A 114 -23.62 -5.82 -10.17
CA ARG A 114 -24.79 -5.47 -10.99
C ARG A 114 -26.04 -5.18 -10.15
N LEU A 115 -26.19 -5.81 -8.97
CA LEU A 115 -27.29 -5.53 -8.05
C LEU A 115 -27.21 -4.09 -7.52
N ILE A 116 -26.00 -3.66 -7.14
CA ILE A 116 -25.73 -2.31 -6.64
C ILE A 116 -26.05 -1.26 -7.70
N VAL A 117 -25.58 -1.46 -8.94
CA VAL A 117 -25.82 -0.53 -10.04
C VAL A 117 -27.30 -0.46 -10.42
N ARG A 118 -28.04 -1.59 -10.37
CA ARG A 118 -29.49 -1.59 -10.60
C ARG A 118 -30.26 -0.79 -9.55
N ALA A 119 -29.81 -0.84 -8.29
CA ALA A 119 -30.50 -0.16 -7.19
C ALA A 119 -30.15 1.33 -7.10
N LEU A 120 -28.86 1.67 -7.20
CA LEU A 120 -28.35 3.03 -6.94
C LEU A 120 -28.09 3.84 -8.22
N GLY A 121 -28.13 3.19 -9.39
CA GLY A 121 -27.69 3.79 -10.65
C GLY A 121 -26.18 4.06 -10.69
N ASP A 122 -25.75 4.70 -11.77
CA ASP A 122 -24.41 5.26 -11.85
C ASP A 122 -24.34 6.53 -11.01
N VAL A 123 -23.55 6.49 -9.95
CA VAL A 123 -23.40 7.59 -8.97
C VAL A 123 -22.50 8.70 -9.53
N THR A 124 -22.22 8.73 -10.83
CA THR A 124 -21.62 9.91 -11.49
C THR A 124 -22.64 11.06 -11.56
N GLN A 125 -23.04 11.61 -10.40
CA GLN A 125 -23.84 12.83 -10.33
C GLN A 125 -23.06 14.09 -10.72
N ASP A 126 -21.73 14.00 -10.89
CA ASP A 126 -20.87 15.12 -11.27
C ASP A 126 -20.72 15.31 -12.78
N GLY A 127 -21.85 15.56 -13.46
CA GLY A 127 -21.84 16.15 -14.81
C GLY A 127 -21.08 15.36 -15.89
N GLN A 128 -20.84 14.07 -15.69
CA GLN A 128 -20.22 13.23 -16.73
C GLN A 128 -21.12 13.18 -17.97
N LYS A 129 -20.50 13.15 -19.14
CA LYS A 129 -21.23 13.01 -20.41
C LYS A 129 -22.03 11.72 -20.36
N ARG A 130 -23.31 11.74 -20.74
CA ARG A 130 -24.22 10.57 -20.85
C ARG A 130 -23.60 9.38 -21.61
N SER A 131 -22.63 9.64 -22.50
CA SER A 131 -21.85 8.63 -23.22
C SER A 131 -20.90 7.81 -22.34
N THR A 132 -20.37 8.37 -21.25
CA THR A 132 -19.48 7.69 -20.31
C THR A 132 -20.30 6.76 -19.41
N ALA A 133 -21.42 7.25 -18.89
CA ALA A 133 -22.39 6.43 -18.17
C ALA A 133 -22.86 5.25 -19.04
N SER A 134 -23.22 5.49 -20.31
CA SER A 134 -23.69 4.41 -21.20
C SER A 134 -22.68 3.27 -21.37
N GLN A 135 -21.38 3.57 -21.46
CA GLN A 135 -20.32 2.55 -21.53
C GLN A 135 -20.21 1.72 -20.25
N PHE A 136 -20.41 2.35 -19.10
CA PHE A 136 -20.38 1.68 -17.79
C PHE A 136 -21.45 0.60 -17.72
N TYR A 137 -22.71 0.95 -18.04
CA TYR A 137 -23.82 0.00 -18.06
C TYR A 137 -23.62 -1.11 -19.11
N GLU A 138 -23.14 -0.78 -20.32
CA GLU A 138 -22.89 -1.76 -21.38
C GLU A 138 -21.84 -2.81 -20.96
N LYS A 139 -20.78 -2.39 -20.27
CA LYS A 139 -19.73 -3.29 -19.75
C LYS A 139 -20.26 -4.24 -18.68
N LEU A 140 -21.28 -3.84 -17.94
CA LEU A 140 -22.01 -4.68 -16.99
C LEU A 140 -23.17 -5.46 -17.63
N GLY A 141 -23.44 -5.29 -18.92
CA GLY A 141 -24.61 -5.88 -19.56
C GLY A 141 -25.93 -5.40 -18.93
N LEU A 142 -26.00 -4.11 -18.62
CA LEU A 142 -27.17 -3.44 -18.05
C LEU A 142 -27.71 -2.40 -19.04
N ASP A 143 -28.99 -2.06 -18.89
CA ASP A 143 -29.63 -1.01 -19.67
C ASP A 143 -29.20 0.37 -19.12
N PRO A 144 -28.63 1.27 -19.96
CA PRO A 144 -28.21 2.59 -19.52
C PRO A 144 -29.36 3.51 -19.08
N GLU A 145 -30.61 3.14 -19.34
CA GLU A 145 -31.80 3.91 -18.93
C GLU A 145 -32.40 3.42 -17.60
N ILE A 146 -31.71 2.53 -16.85
CA ILE A 146 -32.13 2.11 -15.51
C ILE A 146 -32.12 3.32 -14.57
N ALA A 147 -33.31 3.68 -14.07
CA ALA A 147 -33.45 4.68 -13.02
C ALA A 147 -33.10 4.07 -11.66
N PRO A 148 -32.37 4.81 -10.80
CA PRO A 148 -32.10 4.36 -9.44
C PRO A 148 -33.41 4.17 -8.66
N SER A 149 -33.53 3.05 -7.96
CA SER A 149 -34.65 2.74 -7.07
C SER A 149 -34.38 3.11 -5.61
N MET A 150 -33.13 3.40 -5.26
CA MET A 150 -32.66 3.68 -3.91
C MET A 150 -31.64 4.83 -3.90
N SER A 151 -31.49 5.50 -2.76
CA SER A 151 -30.45 6.48 -2.47
C SER A 151 -29.88 6.22 -1.07
N TYR A 152 -28.67 6.70 -0.80
CA TYR A 152 -28.11 6.69 0.54
C TYR A 152 -27.39 8.01 0.85
N ILE A 153 -27.22 8.26 2.14
CA ILE A 153 -26.37 9.30 2.70
C ILE A 153 -25.39 8.67 3.69
N GLU A 154 -24.11 9.07 3.64
CA GLU A 154 -23.13 8.61 4.63
C GLU A 154 -23.50 9.07 6.05
N SER A 155 -23.12 8.30 7.06
CA SER A 155 -23.42 8.61 8.46
C SER A 155 -22.95 10.01 8.88
N TYR A 156 -21.73 10.38 8.52
CA TYR A 156 -21.17 11.69 8.86
C TYR A 156 -21.90 12.83 8.15
N ASP A 157 -22.25 12.66 6.87
CA ASP A 157 -22.99 13.69 6.13
C ASP A 157 -24.40 13.87 6.67
N PHE A 158 -25.05 12.77 7.07
CA PHE A 158 -26.34 12.80 7.77
C PHE A 158 -26.23 13.58 9.08
N LEU A 159 -25.24 13.24 9.92
CA LEU A 159 -25.01 13.90 11.21
C LEU A 159 -24.67 15.38 11.06
N LYS A 160 -23.82 15.72 10.08
CA LYS A 160 -23.48 17.12 9.76
C LYS A 160 -24.72 17.90 9.33
N LYS A 161 -25.57 17.31 8.51
CA LYS A 161 -26.84 17.92 8.11
C LYS A 161 -27.76 18.11 9.32
N TYR A 162 -27.93 17.09 10.15
CA TYR A 162 -28.72 17.16 11.37
C TYR A 162 -28.23 18.28 12.29
N CYS A 163 -26.93 18.34 12.59
CA CYS A 163 -26.35 19.40 13.41
C CYS A 163 -26.62 20.79 12.81
N SER A 164 -26.46 20.95 11.49
CA SER A 164 -26.77 22.22 10.82
C SER A 164 -28.24 22.61 10.93
N ASP A 165 -29.17 21.65 10.79
CA ASP A 165 -30.61 21.91 10.84
C ASP A 165 -31.07 22.26 12.28
N GLU A 166 -30.44 21.65 13.29
CA GLU A 166 -30.71 21.89 14.71
C GLU A 166 -29.91 23.06 15.32
N GLY A 167 -29.02 23.70 14.55
CA GLY A 167 -28.17 24.80 15.02
C GLY A 167 -27.08 24.38 16.01
N LEU A 168 -26.60 23.14 15.90
CA LEU A 168 -25.48 22.57 16.65
C LEU A 168 -24.13 22.86 15.97
N GLU A 169 -23.05 22.83 16.74
CA GLU A 169 -21.69 23.02 16.23
C GLU A 169 -21.21 21.80 15.43
N GLU A 170 -20.37 22.02 14.40
CA GLU A 170 -19.83 20.92 13.56
C GLU A 170 -19.00 19.91 14.37
N THR A 171 -18.39 20.34 15.48
CA THR A 171 -17.66 19.44 16.39
C THR A 171 -18.56 18.39 17.02
N GLN A 172 -19.86 18.68 17.20
CA GLN A 172 -20.81 17.71 17.75
C GLN A 172 -21.10 16.58 16.75
N ALA A 173 -21.09 16.88 15.44
CA ALA A 173 -21.23 15.84 14.41
C ALA A 173 -20.06 14.84 14.46
N VAL A 174 -18.84 15.33 14.76
CA VAL A 174 -17.66 14.48 14.96
C VAL A 174 -17.82 13.60 16.21
N GLU A 175 -18.33 14.13 17.30
CA GLU A 175 -18.60 13.36 18.53
C GLU A 175 -19.66 12.27 18.30
N PHE A 176 -20.74 12.61 17.58
CA PHE A 176 -21.77 11.64 17.22
C PHE A 176 -21.23 10.55 16.29
N ASP A 177 -20.42 10.90 15.29
CA ASP A 177 -19.82 9.93 14.37
C ASP A 177 -18.81 9.02 15.09
N ALA A 178 -18.05 9.56 16.04
CA ALA A 178 -17.17 8.76 16.90
C ALA A 178 -17.97 7.70 17.69
N LYS A 179 -19.16 8.06 18.22
CA LYS A 179 -20.04 7.11 18.93
C LYS A 179 -20.51 5.95 18.04
N LEU A 180 -20.64 6.14 16.73
CA LEU A 180 -21.02 5.06 15.80
C LEU A 180 -19.95 3.95 15.67
N ASN A 181 -18.73 4.19 16.14
CA ASN A 181 -17.62 3.23 16.15
C ASN A 181 -17.55 2.38 17.44
N GLU A 182 -18.56 2.49 18.30
CA GLU A 182 -18.77 1.71 19.52
C GLU A 182 -20.24 1.27 19.60
N PRO A 183 -20.61 0.24 20.38
CA PRO A 183 -22.02 -0.12 20.55
C PRO A 183 -22.90 1.07 20.94
N TRP A 184 -24.02 1.22 20.23
CA TRP A 184 -24.96 2.33 20.39
C TRP A 184 -26.40 1.88 20.11
N THR A 185 -27.36 2.65 20.59
CA THR A 185 -28.81 2.43 20.45
C THR A 185 -29.52 3.72 20.06
N LEU A 186 -30.81 3.65 19.72
CA LEU A 186 -31.61 4.86 19.49
C LEU A 186 -31.90 5.65 20.78
N ASP A 187 -31.66 5.07 21.96
CA ASP A 187 -31.68 5.84 23.21
C ASP A 187 -30.44 6.76 23.31
N ASP A 188 -29.31 6.34 22.72
CA ASP A 188 -28.09 7.15 22.63
C ASP A 188 -28.18 8.20 21.52
N LEU A 189 -28.64 7.79 20.34
CA LEU A 189 -28.65 8.59 19.11
C LEU A 189 -30.04 8.52 18.41
N PRO A 190 -31.09 9.13 18.99
CA PRO A 190 -32.45 9.03 18.46
C PRO A 190 -32.61 9.59 17.06
N MET A 191 -31.79 10.59 16.69
CA MET A 191 -31.79 11.19 15.35
C MET A 191 -31.39 10.22 14.24
N MET A 192 -30.77 9.08 14.56
CA MET A 192 -30.28 8.10 13.57
C MET A 192 -31.35 7.13 13.09
N GLU A 193 -32.56 7.13 13.69
CA GLU A 193 -33.67 6.26 13.26
C GLU A 193 -33.98 6.38 11.75
N PRO A 194 -34.24 7.57 11.18
CA PRO A 194 -34.50 7.70 9.74
C PRO A 194 -33.31 7.29 8.88
N TRP A 195 -32.08 7.50 9.37
CA TRP A 195 -30.88 7.05 8.66
C TRP A 195 -30.82 5.53 8.58
N LEU A 196 -31.10 4.82 9.67
CA LEU A 196 -31.15 3.35 9.71
C LEU A 196 -32.23 2.79 8.76
N GLU A 197 -33.40 3.42 8.72
CA GLU A 197 -34.49 3.04 7.81
C GLU A 197 -34.09 3.18 6.33
N GLU A 198 -33.38 4.25 5.97
CA GLU A 198 -32.92 4.49 4.60
C GLU A 198 -31.78 3.54 4.19
N ILE A 199 -30.76 3.37 5.03
CA ILE A 199 -29.56 2.61 4.69
C ILE A 199 -29.72 1.10 4.81
N GLY A 200 -30.65 0.61 5.65
CA GLY A 200 -30.86 -0.80 5.94
C GLY A 200 -31.00 -1.67 4.67
N PRO A 201 -31.98 -1.37 3.79
CA PRO A 201 -32.18 -2.12 2.55
C PRO A 201 -30.94 -2.15 1.63
N ILE A 202 -30.14 -1.09 1.63
CA ILE A 202 -28.96 -0.97 0.76
C ILE A 202 -27.81 -1.84 1.28
N LEU A 203 -27.60 -1.85 2.60
CA LEU A 203 -26.58 -2.71 3.20
C LEU A 203 -26.98 -4.19 3.16
N ASP A 204 -28.27 -4.50 3.19
CA ASP A 204 -28.77 -5.87 2.98
C ASP A 204 -28.57 -6.31 1.52
N LEU A 205 -28.85 -5.43 0.55
CA LEU A 205 -28.53 -5.68 -0.86
C LEU A 205 -27.03 -5.85 -1.09
N LEU A 206 -26.20 -5.08 -0.39
CA LEU A 206 -24.75 -5.21 -0.44
C LEU A 206 -24.29 -6.56 0.14
N THR A 207 -24.90 -7.01 1.24
CA THR A 207 -24.65 -8.32 1.84
C THR A 207 -24.92 -9.45 0.85
N GLU A 208 -26.02 -9.37 0.09
CA GLU A 208 -26.30 -10.28 -1.02
C GLU A 208 -25.22 -10.16 -2.11
N ALA A 209 -24.97 -8.94 -2.60
CA ALA A 209 -24.08 -8.66 -3.72
C ALA A 209 -22.66 -9.20 -3.51
N VAL A 210 -22.04 -8.99 -2.35
CA VAL A 210 -20.66 -9.41 -2.10
C VAL A 210 -20.50 -10.93 -1.92
N ARG A 211 -21.61 -11.67 -1.80
CA ARG A 211 -21.62 -13.14 -1.72
C ARG A 211 -21.72 -13.81 -3.09
N HIS A 212 -21.95 -13.05 -4.16
CA HIS A 212 -21.85 -13.58 -5.52
C HIS A 212 -20.42 -13.99 -5.87
N PRO A 213 -20.22 -14.92 -6.84
CA PRO A 213 -18.89 -15.36 -7.27
C PRO A 213 -17.95 -14.24 -7.71
N ALA A 214 -18.51 -13.17 -8.28
CA ALA A 214 -17.78 -11.98 -8.66
C ALA A 214 -18.45 -10.71 -8.10
N TYR A 215 -17.64 -9.70 -7.83
CA TYR A 215 -18.06 -8.33 -7.61
C TYR A 215 -17.02 -7.44 -8.31
N ARG A 216 -17.33 -7.05 -9.54
CA ARG A 216 -16.42 -6.33 -10.45
C ARG A 216 -17.12 -5.11 -11.02
N PHE A 217 -16.47 -3.96 -10.88
CA PHE A 217 -16.91 -2.73 -11.52
C PHE A 217 -16.01 -2.39 -12.71
N PRO A 218 -16.60 -1.92 -13.83
CA PRO A 218 -15.83 -1.68 -15.04
C PRO A 218 -15.03 -0.38 -14.97
N ILE A 219 -13.87 -0.39 -15.62
CA ILE A 219 -13.12 0.80 -15.99
C ILE A 219 -13.76 1.38 -17.24
N VAL A 220 -13.92 2.70 -17.25
CA VAL A 220 -14.47 3.41 -18.40
C VAL A 220 -13.47 4.45 -18.87
N ARG A 221 -13.25 4.44 -20.19
CA ARG A 221 -12.44 5.43 -20.87
C ARG A 221 -13.25 6.72 -21.02
N ILE A 222 -12.74 7.81 -20.47
CA ILE A 222 -13.45 9.11 -20.41
C ILE A 222 -13.44 9.83 -21.77
N ASP A 223 -12.36 9.70 -22.55
CA ASP A 223 -12.22 10.26 -23.91
C ASP A 223 -11.32 9.36 -24.78
N GLU A 224 -11.29 9.56 -26.09
CA GLU A 224 -10.58 8.69 -27.05
C GLU A 224 -9.09 8.50 -26.72
N ASN A 225 -8.44 9.54 -26.19
CA ASN A 225 -7.02 9.55 -25.79
C ASN A 225 -6.83 9.40 -24.27
N GLY A 226 -7.88 9.01 -23.56
CA GLY A 226 -7.85 8.76 -22.12
C GLY A 226 -6.92 7.58 -21.81
N THR A 227 -6.15 7.74 -20.74
CA THR A 227 -5.23 6.72 -20.23
C THR A 227 -5.87 5.90 -19.12
N LEU A 228 -5.37 4.69 -18.84
CA LEU A 228 -5.89 3.82 -17.78
C LEU A 228 -5.89 4.49 -16.38
N VAL A 229 -4.93 5.38 -16.11
CA VAL A 229 -4.88 6.16 -14.87
C VAL A 229 -6.02 7.19 -14.76
N ASN A 230 -6.62 7.60 -15.89
CA ASN A 230 -7.70 8.58 -15.96
C ASN A 230 -9.04 7.87 -16.25
N THR A 231 -9.44 6.95 -15.37
CA THR A 231 -10.70 6.20 -15.48
C THR A 231 -11.65 6.52 -14.33
N THR A 232 -12.90 6.08 -14.44
CA THR A 232 -13.94 6.30 -13.44
C THR A 232 -13.80 5.45 -12.17
N SER A 233 -12.77 4.61 -12.03
CA SER A 233 -12.65 3.65 -10.92
C SER A 233 -12.60 4.32 -9.54
N LEU A 234 -12.10 5.57 -9.46
CA LEU A 234 -11.97 6.29 -8.19
C LEU A 234 -13.33 6.46 -7.49
N ASN A 235 -14.42 6.71 -8.23
CA ASN A 235 -15.74 6.87 -7.64
C ASN A 235 -16.24 5.57 -6.99
N GLU A 236 -15.99 4.43 -7.61
CA GLU A 236 -16.38 3.11 -7.09
C GLU A 236 -15.59 2.74 -5.84
N VAL A 237 -14.32 3.11 -5.83
CA VAL A 237 -13.45 2.94 -4.68
C VAL A 237 -13.91 3.82 -3.51
N GLN A 238 -14.36 5.05 -3.76
CA GLN A 238 -14.94 5.89 -2.72
C GLN A 238 -16.23 5.30 -2.16
N LYS A 239 -17.14 4.80 -2.99
CA LYS A 239 -18.35 4.10 -2.53
C LYS A 239 -18.04 2.90 -1.64
N THR A 240 -16.98 2.16 -1.97
CA THR A 240 -16.52 1.03 -1.14
C THR A 240 -16.20 1.49 0.29
N ARG A 241 -15.52 2.64 0.45
CA ARG A 241 -15.23 3.22 1.76
C ARG A 241 -16.50 3.67 2.49
N SER A 242 -17.43 4.32 1.77
CA SER A 242 -18.72 4.74 2.30
C SER A 242 -19.48 3.55 2.88
N PHE A 243 -19.63 2.46 2.10
CA PHE A 243 -20.30 1.24 2.55
C PHE A 243 -19.62 0.62 3.77
N ALA A 244 -18.29 0.56 3.81
CA ALA A 244 -17.57 0.01 4.95
C ALA A 244 -17.87 0.76 6.26
N ARG A 245 -17.92 2.11 6.22
CA ARG A 245 -18.27 2.93 7.39
C ARG A 245 -19.70 2.70 7.84
N MET A 246 -20.65 2.66 6.90
CA MET A 246 -22.06 2.43 7.22
C MET A 246 -22.31 1.01 7.77
N LEU A 247 -21.61 0.00 7.26
CA LEU A 247 -21.64 -1.37 7.80
C LEU A 247 -21.14 -1.41 9.25
N VAL A 248 -20.04 -0.73 9.58
CA VAL A 248 -19.55 -0.66 10.97
C VAL A 248 -20.53 0.06 11.89
N ALA A 249 -21.07 1.20 11.44
CA ALA A 249 -22.07 1.94 12.22
C ALA A 249 -23.29 1.05 12.52
N ARG A 250 -23.81 0.33 11.51
CA ARG A 250 -24.93 -0.60 11.69
C ARG A 250 -24.57 -1.84 12.52
N ALA A 251 -23.36 -2.38 12.37
CA ALA A 251 -22.89 -3.50 13.18
C ALA A 251 -22.88 -3.13 14.67
N ASN A 252 -22.36 -1.95 15.00
CA ASN A 252 -22.35 -1.45 16.38
C ASN A 252 -23.76 -1.15 16.92
N TYR A 253 -24.68 -0.68 16.07
CA TYR A 253 -26.10 -0.57 16.42
C TYR A 253 -26.69 -1.93 16.78
N ARG A 254 -26.50 -2.92 15.90
CA ARG A 254 -26.97 -4.31 16.10
C ARG A 254 -26.37 -4.93 17.34
N LEU A 255 -25.10 -4.67 17.65
CA LEU A 255 -24.50 -5.08 18.93
C LEU A 255 -25.21 -4.40 20.11
N GLY A 256 -25.40 -3.08 20.07
CA GLY A 256 -26.14 -2.32 21.08
C GLY A 256 -27.55 -2.85 21.34
N THR A 257 -28.27 -3.27 20.29
CA THR A 257 -29.62 -3.83 20.40
C THR A 257 -29.65 -5.34 20.68
N GLY A 258 -28.50 -6.03 20.64
CA GLY A 258 -28.37 -7.47 20.93
C GLY A 258 -28.56 -8.39 19.71
N GLU A 259 -28.60 -7.85 18.50
CA GLU A 259 -28.69 -8.57 17.22
C GLU A 259 -27.30 -9.04 16.72
N ILE A 260 -26.62 -9.87 17.53
CA ILE A 260 -25.23 -10.29 17.27
C ILE A 260 -25.06 -10.96 15.90
N ASP A 261 -26.00 -11.82 15.46
CA ASP A 261 -25.90 -12.47 14.15
C ASP A 261 -25.94 -11.49 12.98
N GLY A 262 -26.73 -10.42 13.10
CA GLY A 262 -26.76 -9.36 12.09
C GLY A 262 -25.48 -8.50 12.12
N ALA A 263 -24.90 -8.29 13.30
CA ALA A 263 -23.58 -7.64 13.41
C ALA A 263 -22.47 -8.49 12.75
N ILE A 264 -22.51 -9.82 12.92
CA ILE A 264 -21.62 -10.74 12.22
C ILE A 264 -21.81 -10.63 10.70
N ASP A 265 -23.05 -10.57 10.21
CA ASP A 265 -23.33 -10.38 8.78
C ASP A 265 -22.72 -9.08 8.23
N ASP A 266 -22.80 -7.98 8.98
CA ASP A 266 -22.20 -6.70 8.57
C ASP A 266 -20.67 -6.75 8.57
N VAL A 267 -20.05 -7.38 9.59
CA VAL A 267 -18.60 -7.59 9.68
C VAL A 267 -18.11 -8.43 8.49
N ILE A 268 -18.76 -9.55 8.19
CA ILE A 268 -18.38 -10.40 7.06
C ILE A 268 -18.61 -9.69 5.73
N THR A 269 -19.69 -8.93 5.60
CA THR A 269 -19.95 -8.12 4.39
C THR A 269 -18.85 -7.10 4.16
N CYS A 270 -18.37 -6.45 5.22
CA CYS A 270 -17.26 -5.49 5.17
C CYS A 270 -15.95 -6.17 4.69
N VAL A 271 -15.60 -7.32 5.27
CA VAL A 271 -14.41 -8.09 4.85
C VAL A 271 -14.53 -8.54 3.39
N ARG A 272 -15.69 -9.07 2.98
CA ARG A 272 -15.92 -9.52 1.59
C ARG A 272 -15.86 -8.35 0.60
N LEU A 273 -16.43 -7.20 0.96
CA LEU A 273 -16.35 -5.99 0.15
C LEU A 273 -14.89 -5.58 -0.06
N GLY A 274 -14.11 -5.47 1.03
CA GLY A 274 -12.69 -5.15 0.95
C GLY A 274 -11.92 -6.17 0.09
N ARG A 275 -12.19 -7.47 0.29
CA ARG A 275 -11.59 -8.54 -0.50
C ARG A 275 -11.90 -8.38 -1.98
N HIS A 276 -13.15 -8.18 -2.37
CA HIS A 276 -13.52 -7.93 -3.77
C HIS A 276 -12.87 -6.68 -4.36
N THR A 277 -12.69 -5.64 -3.56
CA THR A 277 -11.99 -4.42 -4.00
C THR A 277 -10.52 -4.71 -4.30
N THR A 278 -9.84 -5.56 -3.53
CA THR A 278 -8.45 -5.95 -3.88
C THR A 278 -8.33 -6.67 -5.22
N TYR A 279 -9.41 -7.24 -5.74
CA TYR A 279 -9.41 -7.99 -7.00
C TYR A 279 -9.66 -7.12 -8.25
N GLN A 280 -9.84 -5.80 -8.12
CA GLN A 280 -10.06 -4.93 -9.29
C GLN A 280 -8.77 -4.67 -10.09
N GLY A 281 -7.60 -4.89 -9.46
CA GLY A 281 -6.32 -5.06 -10.14
C GLY A 281 -5.24 -4.04 -9.78
N THR A 282 -5.58 -2.77 -9.50
CA THR A 282 -4.56 -1.73 -9.29
C THR A 282 -4.02 -1.69 -7.85
N ILE A 283 -2.86 -1.05 -7.63
CA ILE A 283 -2.34 -0.77 -6.27
C ILE A 283 -3.37 0.02 -5.47
N MET A 284 -4.02 0.99 -6.12
CA MET A 284 -5.03 1.83 -5.48
C MET A 284 -6.17 0.98 -4.94
N ASP A 285 -6.76 0.12 -5.78
CA ASP A 285 -7.82 -0.80 -5.37
C ASP A 285 -7.35 -1.75 -4.26
N ARG A 286 -6.12 -2.26 -4.37
CA ARG A 286 -5.52 -3.13 -3.35
C ARG A 286 -5.39 -2.42 -1.99
N LEU A 287 -4.84 -1.21 -1.96
CA LEU A 287 -4.69 -0.43 -0.73
C LEU A 287 -6.05 -0.10 -0.10
N VAL A 288 -7.05 0.23 -0.91
CA VAL A 288 -8.40 0.51 -0.40
C VAL A 288 -9.06 -0.74 0.14
N GLY A 289 -8.98 -1.84 -0.61
CA GLY A 289 -9.52 -3.13 -0.17
C GLY A 289 -8.91 -3.56 1.17
N ILE A 290 -7.59 -3.49 1.31
CA ILE A 290 -6.88 -3.77 2.56
C ILE A 290 -7.36 -2.84 3.70
N ALA A 291 -7.50 -1.54 3.44
CA ALA A 291 -7.99 -0.60 4.44
C ALA A 291 -9.43 -0.93 4.90
N VAL A 292 -10.30 -1.33 3.97
CA VAL A 292 -11.68 -1.76 4.27
C VAL A 292 -11.67 -3.06 5.08
N GLU A 293 -10.84 -4.03 4.72
CA GLU A 293 -10.67 -5.26 5.50
C GLU A 293 -10.18 -4.98 6.92
N GLY A 294 -9.31 -3.98 7.10
CA GLY A 294 -8.79 -3.55 8.40
C GLY A 294 -9.80 -2.82 9.29
N ILE A 295 -10.93 -2.36 8.74
CA ILE A 295 -12.01 -1.72 9.51
C ILE A 295 -12.86 -2.77 10.24
N ALA A 296 -13.19 -3.89 9.57
CA ALA A 296 -14.04 -4.94 10.12
C ALA A 296 -13.59 -5.52 11.47
N PRO A 297 -12.30 -5.87 11.71
CA PRO A 297 -11.85 -6.41 12.99
C PRO A 297 -11.88 -5.40 14.13
N THR A 298 -12.17 -4.12 13.89
CA THR A 298 -12.33 -3.14 14.98
C THR A 298 -13.67 -3.27 15.72
N VAL A 299 -14.64 -3.97 15.11
CA VAL A 299 -15.94 -4.31 15.69
C VAL A 299 -15.77 -5.51 16.61
N GLY A 300 -15.90 -5.29 17.91
CA GLY A 300 -15.82 -6.35 18.91
C GLY A 300 -17.17 -7.02 19.08
N VAL A 301 -17.37 -8.21 18.52
CA VAL A 301 -18.67 -8.93 18.65
C VAL A 301 -19.04 -9.31 20.10
N ALA A 302 -18.07 -9.26 21.01
CA ALA A 302 -18.25 -9.47 22.45
C ALA A 302 -18.17 -8.17 23.28
N SER A 303 -18.49 -7.02 22.67
CA SER A 303 -18.32 -5.67 23.25
C SER A 303 -19.30 -5.30 24.38
N LEU A 304 -20.28 -6.14 24.71
CA LEU A 304 -21.25 -5.89 25.78
C LEU A 304 -21.20 -6.99 26.85
N LEU A 305 -20.88 -6.61 28.09
CA LEU A 305 -20.82 -7.55 29.23
C LEU A 305 -22.13 -8.32 29.41
N GLU A 306 -23.25 -7.62 29.33
CA GLU A 306 -24.59 -8.20 29.56
C GLU A 306 -25.05 -9.11 28.41
N ARG A 307 -24.40 -9.03 27.24
CA ARG A 307 -24.83 -9.70 26.00
C ARG A 307 -23.63 -10.24 25.24
N GLN A 308 -23.01 -11.26 25.81
CA GLN A 308 -21.89 -11.97 25.21
C GLN A 308 -22.37 -12.91 24.08
N PRO A 309 -21.59 -13.07 23.00
CA PRO A 309 -21.90 -14.00 21.93
C PRO A 309 -21.82 -15.45 22.41
N SER A 310 -22.68 -16.30 21.85
CA SER A 310 -22.64 -17.74 22.06
C SER A 310 -21.42 -18.38 21.41
N LYS A 311 -21.09 -19.61 21.83
CA LYS A 311 -20.03 -20.43 21.21
C LYS A 311 -20.30 -20.65 19.71
N GLU A 312 -21.56 -20.84 19.35
CA GLU A 312 -22.02 -21.05 17.98
C GLU A 312 -21.82 -19.80 17.12
N GLN A 313 -22.12 -18.61 17.65
CA GLN A 313 -21.93 -17.33 16.96
C GLN A 313 -20.44 -17.03 16.74
N ILE A 314 -19.58 -17.25 17.74
CA ILE A 314 -18.13 -17.05 17.57
C ILE A 314 -17.58 -18.04 16.53
N ARG A 315 -18.01 -19.31 16.57
CA ARG A 315 -17.59 -20.30 15.57
C ARG A 315 -18.05 -19.92 14.17
N ARG A 316 -19.31 -19.47 14.02
CA ARG A 316 -19.83 -18.96 12.75
C ARG A 316 -18.97 -17.83 12.19
N LEU A 317 -18.60 -16.85 13.03
CA LEU A 317 -17.73 -15.74 12.61
C LEU A 317 -16.38 -16.26 12.09
N ILE A 318 -15.73 -17.17 12.83
CA ILE A 318 -14.46 -17.78 12.41
C ILE A 318 -14.61 -18.52 11.08
N ASP A 319 -15.63 -19.38 10.97
CA ASP A 319 -15.88 -20.18 9.76
C ASP A 319 -16.13 -19.27 8.54
N GLU A 320 -16.89 -18.18 8.71
CA GLU A 320 -17.13 -17.22 7.63
C GLU A 320 -15.89 -16.40 7.26
N LEU A 321 -15.03 -16.06 8.23
CA LEU A 321 -13.74 -15.39 7.99
C LEU A 321 -12.74 -16.32 7.28
N ASP A 322 -12.71 -17.60 7.61
CA ASP A 322 -11.83 -18.58 6.98
C ASP A 322 -12.33 -18.99 5.58
N ALA A 323 -13.63 -18.82 5.31
CA ALA A 323 -14.22 -19.01 3.98
C ALA A 323 -13.97 -17.82 3.02
N ILE A 324 -13.31 -16.74 3.47
CA ILE A 324 -12.95 -15.61 2.60
C ILE A 324 -11.83 -16.04 1.64
N PRO A 325 -11.99 -15.90 0.31
CA PRO A 325 -10.95 -16.24 -0.65
C PRO A 325 -9.65 -15.44 -0.40
N PRO A 326 -8.45 -16.00 -0.65
CA PRO A 326 -7.18 -15.29 -0.45
C PRO A 326 -7.10 -14.01 -1.30
N ARG A 327 -6.25 -13.04 -0.95
CA ARG A 327 -6.03 -11.85 -1.80
C ARG A 327 -5.36 -12.25 -3.11
N ILE A 328 -5.52 -11.44 -4.15
CA ILE A 328 -4.78 -11.66 -5.39
C ILE A 328 -3.25 -11.52 -5.14
N PRO A 329 -2.42 -12.34 -5.80
CA PRO A 329 -0.96 -12.23 -5.68
C PRO A 329 -0.45 -10.87 -6.14
N MET A 330 0.63 -10.39 -5.53
CA MET A 330 1.26 -9.10 -5.89
C MET A 330 1.64 -9.01 -7.38
N SER A 331 1.99 -10.13 -8.02
CA SER A 331 2.30 -10.17 -9.45
C SER A 331 1.12 -9.71 -10.34
N ARG A 332 -0.14 -9.98 -9.95
CA ARG A 332 -1.32 -9.47 -10.66
C ARG A 332 -1.41 -7.95 -10.54
N THR A 333 -1.15 -7.41 -9.35
CA THR A 333 -1.11 -5.96 -9.11
C THR A 333 0.01 -5.31 -9.93
N LEU A 334 1.21 -5.89 -9.93
CA LEU A 334 2.35 -5.39 -10.71
C LEU A 334 2.05 -5.39 -12.21
N LEU A 335 1.31 -6.39 -12.72
CA LEU A 335 0.90 -6.43 -14.11
C LEU A 335 -0.07 -5.28 -14.47
N ALA A 336 -1.06 -5.01 -13.61
CA ALA A 336 -1.97 -3.88 -13.78
C ALA A 336 -1.22 -2.55 -13.83
N GLU A 337 -0.31 -2.32 -12.89
CA GLU A 337 0.50 -1.10 -12.80
C GLU A 337 1.45 -0.95 -13.98
N ARG A 338 2.00 -2.07 -14.47
CA ARG A 338 2.81 -2.11 -15.69
C ARG A 338 1.97 -1.64 -16.89
N TYR A 339 0.73 -2.14 -17.03
CA TYR A 339 -0.18 -1.70 -18.10
C TYR A 339 -0.50 -0.21 -17.98
N GLN A 340 -0.85 0.27 -16.78
CA GLN A 340 -1.12 1.70 -16.56
C GLN A 340 0.08 2.58 -16.88
N SER A 341 1.27 2.19 -16.41
CA SER A 341 2.51 2.94 -16.63
C SER A 341 2.87 3.00 -18.11
N LEU A 342 2.79 1.87 -18.82
CA LEU A 342 3.14 1.82 -20.24
C LEU A 342 2.09 2.51 -21.13
N ASP A 343 0.81 2.46 -20.77
CA ASP A 343 -0.24 3.23 -21.44
C ASP A 343 -0.02 4.74 -21.31
N PHE A 344 0.30 5.20 -20.09
CA PHE A 344 0.59 6.60 -19.82
C PHE A 344 1.86 7.08 -20.56
N LEU A 345 2.93 6.27 -20.55
CA LEU A 345 4.16 6.55 -21.31
C LEU A 345 3.92 6.57 -22.82
N GLN A 346 3.08 5.67 -23.33
CA GLN A 346 2.67 5.67 -24.73
C GLN A 346 1.93 6.97 -25.08
N ALA A 347 0.99 7.44 -24.26
CA ALA A 347 0.30 8.71 -24.49
C ALA A 347 1.27 9.92 -24.56
N MET A 348 2.28 9.96 -23.68
CA MET A 348 3.33 10.99 -23.76
C MET A 348 4.21 10.85 -25.01
N ALA A 349 4.53 9.62 -25.43
CA ALA A 349 5.33 9.38 -26.63
C ALA A 349 4.65 9.89 -27.91
N TYR A 350 3.32 9.84 -27.95
CA TYR A 350 2.51 10.36 -29.06
C TYR A 350 2.12 11.83 -28.91
N GLY A 351 2.40 12.47 -27.78
CA GLY A 351 2.14 13.89 -27.53
C GLY A 351 0.74 14.21 -27.02
N ASP A 352 -0.04 13.20 -26.61
CA ASP A 352 -1.37 13.41 -25.99
C ASP A 352 -1.26 13.93 -24.55
N LYS A 353 -0.08 13.76 -23.94
CA LYS A 353 0.28 14.25 -22.60
C LYS A 353 1.64 14.94 -22.64
N SER A 354 1.82 15.95 -21.78
CA SER A 354 3.06 16.73 -21.70
C SER A 354 3.92 16.33 -20.50
N LEU A 355 5.18 15.93 -20.77
CA LEU A 355 6.16 15.62 -19.73
C LEU A 355 6.47 16.85 -18.85
N ALA A 356 6.49 18.04 -19.45
CA ALA A 356 6.73 19.29 -18.73
C ALA A 356 5.58 19.65 -17.79
N GLU A 357 4.34 19.45 -18.22
CA GLU A 357 3.16 19.67 -17.35
C GLU A 357 3.15 18.69 -16.19
N LEU A 358 3.44 17.41 -16.47
CA LEU A 358 3.52 16.36 -15.46
C LEU A 358 4.57 16.69 -14.39
N PHE A 359 5.79 17.06 -14.80
CA PHE A 359 6.86 17.39 -13.85
C PHE A 359 6.54 18.66 -13.07
N SER A 360 5.88 19.65 -13.69
CA SER A 360 5.40 20.83 -12.97
C SER A 360 4.35 20.49 -11.91
N GLN A 361 3.42 19.57 -12.21
CA GLN A 361 2.45 19.08 -11.22
C GLN A 361 3.15 18.38 -10.06
N TRP A 362 4.16 17.55 -10.33
CA TRP A 362 4.93 16.88 -9.27
C TRP A 362 5.74 17.85 -8.42
N GLU A 363 6.33 18.89 -9.02
CA GLU A 363 7.02 19.95 -8.28
C GLU A 363 6.05 20.69 -7.35
N ASN A 364 4.88 21.09 -7.86
CA ASN A 364 3.85 21.77 -7.07
C ASN A 364 3.36 20.90 -5.90
N ASN A 365 3.34 19.58 -6.07
CA ASN A 365 2.96 18.62 -5.05
C ASN A 365 4.14 18.19 -4.15
N GLY A 366 5.33 18.80 -4.33
CA GLY A 366 6.52 18.51 -3.53
C GLY A 366 7.15 17.14 -3.77
N SER A 367 6.76 16.42 -4.82
CA SER A 367 7.16 15.04 -5.07
C SER A 367 8.58 14.92 -5.65
N ILE A 368 8.92 15.75 -6.66
CA ILE A 368 10.21 15.71 -7.37
C ILE A 368 10.59 17.14 -7.82
N PRO A 369 11.86 17.58 -7.67
CA PRO A 369 12.29 18.88 -8.18
C PRO A 369 12.31 18.92 -9.72
N ASN A 370 11.98 20.08 -10.30
CA ASN A 370 11.99 20.28 -11.75
C ASN A 370 13.40 20.10 -12.33
N THR A 371 13.58 18.99 -13.04
CA THR A 371 14.77 18.78 -13.85
C THR A 371 14.54 19.49 -15.19
N GLY A 372 15.43 20.40 -15.59
CA GLY A 372 15.35 21.08 -16.89
C GLY A 372 15.32 20.14 -18.12
N ILE A 373 15.41 18.82 -17.88
CA ILE A 373 15.24 17.71 -18.82
C ILE A 373 13.82 17.61 -19.36
N ALA A 374 12.80 18.04 -18.61
CA ALA A 374 11.40 17.97 -19.07
C ALA A 374 11.15 18.76 -20.37
N ASN A 375 12.00 19.76 -20.64
CA ASN A 375 11.96 20.60 -21.84
C ASN A 375 12.88 20.11 -22.98
N LEU A 376 13.60 18.99 -22.79
CA LEU A 376 14.53 18.43 -23.76
C LEU A 376 13.95 17.17 -24.42
N SER A 377 14.32 16.91 -25.67
CA SER A 377 13.91 15.68 -26.37
C SER A 377 14.43 14.42 -25.68
N VAL A 378 13.62 13.37 -25.66
CA VAL A 378 13.96 12.03 -25.15
C VAL A 378 13.61 10.95 -26.18
N ASP A 379 14.24 9.78 -26.04
CA ASP A 379 13.92 8.57 -26.81
C ASP A 379 13.00 7.67 -25.98
N TRP A 380 11.71 7.69 -26.31
CA TRP A 380 10.68 6.91 -25.61
C TRP A 380 10.90 5.40 -25.67
N ASN A 381 11.64 4.87 -26.66
CA ASN A 381 11.99 3.45 -26.66
C ASN A 381 12.90 3.11 -25.49
N ILE A 382 13.86 3.99 -25.16
CA ILE A 382 14.77 3.80 -24.02
C ILE A 382 13.99 3.95 -22.71
N VAL A 383 13.09 4.94 -22.63
CA VAL A 383 12.26 5.17 -21.43
C VAL A 383 11.43 3.93 -21.13
N MET A 384 10.62 3.47 -22.10
CA MET A 384 9.72 2.34 -21.90
C MET A 384 10.45 1.02 -21.67
N GLN A 385 11.60 0.78 -22.34
CA GLN A 385 12.45 -0.39 -22.05
C GLN A 385 12.92 -0.41 -20.60
N ARG A 386 13.33 0.75 -20.08
CA ARG A 386 13.83 0.83 -18.71
C ARG A 386 12.70 0.65 -17.70
N VAL A 387 11.54 1.25 -17.93
CA VAL A 387 10.35 1.08 -17.07
C VAL A 387 9.89 -0.37 -17.04
N ASN A 388 9.85 -1.03 -18.19
CA ASN A 388 9.48 -2.44 -18.25
C ASN A 388 10.49 -3.33 -17.50
N GLN A 389 11.80 -3.08 -17.64
CA GLN A 389 12.84 -3.77 -16.87
C GLN A 389 12.68 -3.54 -15.36
N GLN A 390 12.28 -2.35 -14.92
CA GLN A 390 12.06 -2.06 -13.50
C GLN A 390 10.88 -2.89 -12.93
N PHE A 391 9.82 -3.12 -13.72
CA PHE A 391 8.76 -4.05 -13.30
C PHE A 391 9.24 -5.51 -13.25
N ASP A 392 10.10 -5.94 -14.18
CA ASP A 392 10.72 -7.27 -14.12
C ASP A 392 11.61 -7.43 -12.87
N ASP A 393 12.38 -6.39 -12.52
CA ASP A 393 13.20 -6.36 -11.31
C ASP A 393 12.33 -6.48 -10.05
N LEU A 394 11.20 -5.76 -9.99
CA LEU A 394 10.22 -5.84 -8.90
C LEU A 394 9.58 -7.22 -8.75
N GLU A 395 9.21 -7.88 -9.85
CA GLU A 395 8.63 -9.23 -9.82
C GLU A 395 9.59 -10.29 -9.26
N THR A 396 10.90 -10.07 -9.39
CA THR A 396 11.93 -10.97 -8.87
C THR A 396 12.36 -10.64 -7.43
N GLY A 397 11.70 -9.69 -6.77
CA GLY A 397 12.01 -9.26 -5.41
C GLY A 397 13.23 -8.33 -5.31
N HIS A 398 13.78 -7.86 -6.43
CA HIS A 398 14.86 -6.88 -6.43
C HIS A 398 14.29 -5.46 -6.30
N ILE A 399 13.97 -5.05 -5.07
CA ILE A 399 13.61 -3.66 -4.78
C ILE A 399 14.91 -2.85 -4.63
N ASN A 400 15.69 -2.76 -5.70
CA ASN A 400 16.75 -1.77 -5.75
C ASN A 400 16.06 -0.40 -5.90
N GLY A 401 16.18 0.45 -4.88
CA GLY A 401 15.75 1.85 -4.98
C GLY A 401 16.33 2.53 -6.23
N PRO A 402 15.79 3.69 -6.64
CA PRO A 402 16.21 4.37 -7.86
C PRO A 402 17.74 4.46 -7.92
N ILE A 403 18.33 3.99 -9.03
CA ILE A 403 19.80 3.93 -9.20
C ILE A 403 20.42 5.34 -9.22
N LEU A 404 19.60 6.38 -9.38
CA LEU A 404 20.02 7.77 -9.45
C LEU A 404 19.62 8.53 -8.18
N ASP A 405 20.61 9.16 -7.54
CA ASP A 405 20.36 10.30 -6.64
C ASP A 405 19.94 11.49 -7.52
N PRO A 406 18.68 11.97 -7.45
CA PRO A 406 18.21 13.10 -8.26
C PRO A 406 18.98 14.40 -7.97
N ARG A 407 19.78 14.45 -6.90
CA ARG A 407 20.67 15.58 -6.57
C ARG A 407 22.00 15.54 -7.32
N ASN A 408 22.37 14.42 -7.93
CA ASN A 408 23.66 14.22 -8.57
C ASN A 408 23.60 14.61 -10.06
N ASN A 409 23.33 15.88 -10.31
CA ASN A 409 23.08 16.43 -11.64
C ASN A 409 24.40 16.53 -12.44
N LYS A 410 24.75 15.47 -13.19
CA LYS A 410 25.91 15.50 -14.09
C LYS A 410 25.54 16.30 -15.35
N LEU A 411 25.75 17.61 -15.31
CA LEU A 411 25.41 18.55 -16.40
C LEU A 411 25.81 18.08 -17.82
N LEU A 412 26.92 17.33 -17.95
CA LEU A 412 27.41 16.78 -19.21
C LEU A 412 26.66 15.52 -19.70
N SER A 413 26.10 14.68 -18.81
CA SER A 413 25.30 13.53 -19.24
C SER A 413 24.00 13.97 -19.89
N ASN A 414 23.46 15.12 -19.48
CA ASN A 414 22.23 15.69 -20.03
C ASN A 414 22.39 16.17 -21.48
N LEU A 415 23.61 16.19 -22.04
CA LEU A 415 23.80 16.42 -23.47
C LEU A 415 23.44 15.20 -24.33
N PHE A 416 23.42 14.00 -23.75
CA PHE A 416 23.16 12.75 -24.48
C PHE A 416 21.71 12.29 -24.32
N ILE A 417 20.99 12.11 -25.44
CA ILE A 417 19.58 11.70 -25.42
C ILE A 417 19.35 10.40 -24.66
N GLY A 418 20.25 9.42 -24.78
CA GLY A 418 20.12 8.15 -24.08
C GLY A 418 20.29 8.26 -22.55
N ALA A 419 21.10 9.20 -22.06
CA ALA A 419 21.25 9.44 -20.63
C ALA A 419 19.99 10.12 -20.07
N ARG A 420 19.50 11.18 -20.72
CA ARG A 420 18.25 11.84 -20.34
C ARG A 420 17.05 10.91 -20.36
N SER A 421 16.97 10.03 -21.35
CA SER A 421 15.85 9.06 -21.46
C SER A 421 15.86 8.06 -20.30
N ARG A 422 17.03 7.60 -19.86
CA ARG A 422 17.15 6.76 -18.66
C ARG A 422 16.77 7.54 -17.40
N GLU A 423 17.21 8.78 -17.29
CA GLU A 423 16.87 9.63 -16.14
C GLU A 423 15.36 9.85 -16.02
N VAL A 424 14.66 10.11 -17.14
CA VAL A 424 13.19 10.17 -17.15
C VAL A 424 12.58 8.86 -16.65
N ALA A 425 13.06 7.69 -17.10
CA ALA A 425 12.55 6.41 -16.62
C ALA A 425 12.75 6.21 -15.10
N GLU A 426 13.93 6.56 -14.57
CA GLU A 426 14.18 6.47 -13.12
C GLU A 426 13.29 7.43 -12.31
N LEU A 427 13.01 8.63 -12.83
CA LEU A 427 12.07 9.57 -12.20
C LEU A 427 10.64 9.01 -12.13
N PHE A 428 10.22 8.25 -13.15
CA PHE A 428 8.93 7.56 -13.10
C PHE A 428 8.86 6.51 -11.97
N SER A 429 9.94 5.75 -11.75
CA SER A 429 9.98 4.73 -10.68
C SER A 429 9.90 5.30 -9.28
N ILE A 430 10.42 6.51 -9.06
CA ILE A 430 10.31 7.21 -7.76
C ILE A 430 8.85 7.35 -7.31
N LEU A 431 7.89 7.35 -8.25
CA LEU A 431 6.48 7.57 -7.93
C LEU A 431 5.77 6.30 -7.48
N TYR A 432 5.97 5.19 -8.19
CA TYR A 432 5.20 3.97 -7.93
C TYR A 432 5.92 2.99 -6.99
N VAL A 433 7.25 3.02 -6.88
CA VAL A 433 8.00 2.12 -5.97
C VAL A 433 7.60 2.33 -4.50
N PRO A 434 7.50 3.56 -3.95
CA PRO A 434 7.04 3.76 -2.58
C PRO A 434 5.61 3.28 -2.36
N ALA A 435 4.72 3.48 -3.33
CA ALA A 435 3.34 2.99 -3.27
C ALA A 435 3.28 1.45 -3.26
N LEU A 436 4.14 0.79 -4.05
CA LEU A 436 4.29 -0.67 -4.03
C LEU A 436 4.80 -1.18 -2.68
N GLN A 437 5.86 -0.58 -2.13
CA GLN A 437 6.39 -0.93 -0.82
C GLN A 437 5.33 -0.77 0.27
N THR A 438 4.59 0.34 0.23
CA THR A 438 3.46 0.60 1.14
C THR A 438 2.38 -0.48 0.99
N SER A 439 2.10 -0.93 -0.24
CA SER A 439 1.10 -1.98 -0.49
C SER A 439 1.54 -3.38 -0.03
N ILE A 440 2.83 -3.68 -0.06
CA ILE A 440 3.40 -4.91 0.51
C ILE A 440 3.22 -4.89 2.02
N GLU A 441 3.74 -3.87 2.70
CA GLU A 441 3.62 -3.77 4.17
C GLU A 441 2.15 -3.68 4.62
N ALA A 442 1.28 -3.00 3.87
CA ALA A 442 -0.14 -2.98 4.16
C ALA A 442 -0.76 -4.39 4.09
N ASN A 443 -0.32 -5.24 3.15
CA ASN A 443 -0.76 -6.63 3.07
C ASN A 443 -0.29 -7.45 4.28
N ASP A 444 0.98 -7.34 4.61
CA ASP A 444 1.58 -8.13 5.69
C ASP A 444 0.99 -7.73 7.04
N ARG A 445 0.73 -6.42 7.23
CA ARG A 445 0.03 -5.90 8.41
C ARG A 445 -1.42 -6.39 8.51
N ILE A 446 -2.19 -6.42 7.42
CA ILE A 446 -3.56 -6.93 7.52
C ILE A 446 -3.57 -8.44 7.79
N ASP A 447 -2.62 -9.20 7.23
CA ASP A 447 -2.47 -10.62 7.56
C ASP A 447 -2.07 -10.83 9.04
N CYS A 448 -1.25 -9.93 9.61
CA CYS A 448 -0.99 -9.88 11.05
C CYS A 448 -2.28 -9.62 11.86
N VAL A 449 -3.06 -8.60 11.50
CA VAL A 449 -4.37 -8.30 12.13
C VAL A 449 -5.29 -9.51 12.07
N GLU A 450 -5.33 -10.19 10.92
CA GLU A 450 -6.10 -11.40 10.71
C GLU A 450 -5.68 -12.52 11.68
N ASN A 451 -4.38 -12.77 11.83
CA ASN A 451 -3.84 -13.75 12.77
C ASN A 451 -4.21 -13.42 14.22
N VAL A 452 -4.00 -12.18 14.65
CA VAL A 452 -4.36 -11.71 16.00
C VAL A 452 -5.87 -11.87 16.24
N GLN A 453 -6.71 -11.59 15.23
CA GLN A 453 -8.15 -11.75 15.33
C GLN A 453 -8.53 -13.22 15.53
N ARG A 454 -7.95 -14.16 14.76
CA ARG A 454 -8.25 -15.59 14.91
C ARG A 454 -7.77 -16.11 16.28
N ILE A 455 -6.60 -15.68 16.75
CA ILE A 455 -6.13 -16.01 18.10
C ILE A 455 -7.13 -15.51 19.16
N THR A 456 -7.54 -14.24 19.06
CA THR A 456 -8.42 -13.60 20.03
C THR A 456 -9.80 -14.29 20.06
N LEU A 457 -10.41 -14.55 18.91
CA LEU A 457 -11.67 -15.29 18.81
C LEU A 457 -11.52 -16.74 19.31
N GLY A 458 -10.38 -17.37 19.06
CA GLY A 458 -10.04 -18.69 19.61
C GLY A 458 -10.01 -18.68 21.15
N MET A 459 -9.47 -17.62 21.77
CA MET A 459 -9.49 -17.47 23.23
C MET A 459 -10.91 -17.30 23.77
N LEU A 460 -11.77 -16.58 23.06
CA LEU A 460 -13.18 -16.46 23.43
C LEU A 460 -13.92 -17.80 23.31
N LEU A 461 -13.63 -18.60 22.28
CA LEU A 461 -14.20 -19.96 22.19
C LEU A 461 -13.73 -20.86 23.33
N TYR A 462 -12.43 -20.79 23.66
CA TYR A 462 -11.88 -21.53 24.79
C TYR A 462 -12.60 -21.11 26.09
N GLU A 463 -12.77 -19.81 26.33
CA GLU A 463 -13.46 -19.31 27.52
C GLU A 463 -14.93 -19.76 27.58
N ARG A 464 -15.65 -19.76 26.45
CA ARG A 464 -17.03 -20.26 26.41
C ARG A 464 -17.14 -21.76 26.67
N GLU A 465 -16.09 -22.53 26.39
CA GLU A 465 -16.05 -23.98 26.61
C GLU A 465 -15.55 -24.36 28.02
N HIS A 466 -14.62 -23.60 28.57
CA HIS A 466 -13.93 -23.92 29.83
C HIS A 466 -14.33 -23.01 31.01
N GLY A 467 -15.11 -21.96 30.78
CA GLY A 467 -15.52 -20.96 31.77
C GLY A 467 -14.39 -20.00 32.22
N THR A 468 -13.21 -20.11 31.61
CA THR A 468 -12.03 -19.26 31.88
C THR A 468 -11.20 -19.12 30.61
N LEU A 469 -10.46 -18.02 30.49
CA LEU A 469 -9.38 -17.89 29.50
C LEU A 469 -8.36 -19.03 29.66
N PRO A 470 -7.64 -19.39 28.58
CA PRO A 470 -6.52 -20.31 28.73
C PRO A 470 -5.52 -19.75 29.75
N PRO A 471 -4.95 -20.58 30.65
CA PRO A 471 -3.85 -20.15 31.51
C PRO A 471 -2.66 -19.75 30.63
N ALA A 472 -1.73 -18.94 31.14
CA ALA A 472 -0.48 -18.64 30.40
C ALA A 472 0.23 -19.93 29.95
N TYR A 473 0.17 -20.94 30.83
CA TYR A 473 0.52 -22.31 30.53
C TYR A 473 -0.20 -23.28 31.47
N SER A 474 -0.38 -24.52 31.03
CA SER A 474 -0.83 -25.64 31.86
C SER A 474 0.28 -26.17 32.77
N VAL A 475 -0.07 -26.79 33.90
CA VAL A 475 0.88 -27.38 34.85
C VAL A 475 0.49 -28.82 35.20
N ASP A 476 1.48 -29.63 35.58
CA ASP A 476 1.23 -30.96 36.14
C ASP A 476 0.77 -30.89 37.62
N ALA A 477 0.52 -32.06 38.21
CA ALA A 477 0.10 -32.16 39.61
C ALA A 477 1.12 -31.61 40.64
N THR A 478 2.37 -31.40 40.22
CA THR A 478 3.44 -30.81 41.04
C THR A 478 3.64 -29.31 40.78
N GLY A 479 2.88 -28.73 39.85
CA GLY A 479 3.01 -27.33 39.43
C GLY A 479 4.08 -27.10 38.36
N LYS A 480 4.64 -28.15 37.76
CA LYS A 480 5.63 -27.99 36.69
C LYS A 480 4.94 -27.57 35.38
N PRO A 481 5.45 -26.58 34.62
CA PRO A 481 4.89 -26.20 33.33
C PRO A 481 4.85 -27.37 32.34
N LEU A 482 3.71 -27.52 31.66
CA LEU A 482 3.48 -28.52 30.61
C LEU A 482 3.42 -27.86 29.23
N HIS A 483 2.37 -27.07 28.94
CA HIS A 483 2.14 -26.51 27.60
C HIS A 483 1.70 -25.05 27.63
N SER A 484 2.23 -24.25 26.69
CA SER A 484 1.81 -22.86 26.45
C SER A 484 0.32 -22.77 26.10
N TRP A 485 -0.31 -21.63 26.40
CA TRP A 485 -1.64 -21.26 25.92
C TRP A 485 -1.80 -21.47 24.40
N ARG A 486 -0.73 -21.29 23.62
CA ARG A 486 -0.72 -21.51 22.16
C ARG A 486 -1.02 -22.96 21.81
N VAL A 487 -0.42 -23.90 22.53
CA VAL A 487 -0.70 -25.34 22.32
C VAL A 487 -2.17 -25.64 22.63
N LEU A 488 -2.69 -25.13 23.76
CA LEU A 488 -4.09 -25.31 24.17
C LEU A 488 -5.10 -24.75 23.17
N LEU A 489 -4.69 -23.74 22.38
CA LEU A 489 -5.55 -23.05 21.43
C LEU A 489 -5.60 -23.71 20.04
N LEU A 490 -4.68 -24.63 19.71
CA LEU A 490 -4.62 -25.28 18.40
C LEU A 490 -5.98 -25.83 17.91
N PRO A 491 -6.81 -26.51 18.73
CA PRO A 491 -8.11 -26.99 18.30
C PRO A 491 -9.11 -25.90 17.91
N TYR A 492 -8.89 -24.66 18.35
CA TYR A 492 -9.73 -23.51 18.05
C TYR A 492 -9.22 -22.71 16.86
N LEU A 493 -8.01 -23.01 16.36
CA LEU A 493 -7.36 -22.36 15.22
C LEU A 493 -7.33 -23.22 13.95
N GLY A 494 -8.05 -24.34 13.94
CA GLY A 494 -8.07 -25.28 12.81
C GLY A 494 -6.87 -26.26 12.78
N GLU A 495 -6.09 -26.33 13.85
CA GLU A 495 -4.86 -27.13 13.95
C GLU A 495 -5.10 -28.47 14.68
N GLN A 496 -6.26 -29.09 14.49
CA GLN A 496 -6.62 -30.36 15.17
C GLN A 496 -5.66 -31.51 14.82
N GLU A 497 -5.12 -31.56 13.60
CA GLU A 497 -4.17 -32.60 13.20
C GLU A 497 -2.86 -32.48 13.99
N LEU A 498 -2.34 -31.27 14.15
CA LEU A 498 -1.15 -31.02 14.96
C LEU A 498 -1.41 -31.31 16.44
N TRP A 499 -2.54 -30.84 16.97
CA TRP A 499 -2.96 -31.11 18.35
C TRP A 499 -3.01 -32.62 18.65
N GLY A 500 -3.57 -33.43 17.75
CA GLY A 500 -3.66 -34.88 17.93
C GLY A 500 -2.32 -35.62 17.90
N LYS A 501 -1.23 -34.98 17.44
CA LYS A 501 0.13 -35.55 17.45
C LYS A 501 0.90 -35.25 18.74
N LEU A 502 0.49 -34.23 19.49
CA LEU A 502 1.13 -33.82 20.75
C LEU A 502 0.71 -34.73 21.91
N ARG A 503 1.65 -35.05 22.81
CA ARG A 503 1.34 -35.73 24.08
C ARG A 503 1.12 -34.68 25.16
N ILE A 504 -0.15 -34.40 25.45
CA ILE A 504 -0.58 -33.33 26.36
C ILE A 504 -0.34 -33.68 27.85
N ASP A 505 -0.13 -34.97 28.13
CA ASP A 505 0.24 -35.49 29.44
C ASP A 505 1.76 -35.50 29.70
N GLU A 506 2.57 -35.15 28.70
CA GLU A 506 4.02 -35.02 28.80
C GLU A 506 4.45 -33.54 28.69
N PRO A 507 5.59 -33.13 29.27
CA PRO A 507 6.11 -31.77 29.07
C PRO A 507 6.28 -31.39 27.59
N TRP A 508 6.12 -30.11 27.26
CA TRP A 508 6.32 -29.59 25.90
C TRP A 508 7.71 -29.92 25.30
N ASP A 509 8.71 -30.14 26.15
CA ASP A 509 10.09 -30.47 25.79
C ASP A 509 10.44 -31.96 25.99
N SER A 510 9.44 -32.83 26.08
CA SER A 510 9.65 -34.29 26.09
C SER A 510 10.32 -34.76 24.80
N GLU A 511 10.94 -35.95 24.84
CA GLU A 511 11.55 -36.54 23.63
C GLU A 511 10.56 -36.62 22.46
N HIS A 512 9.29 -36.92 22.74
CA HIS A 512 8.24 -36.93 21.73
C HIS A 512 7.86 -35.51 21.29
N ASN A 513 7.58 -34.58 22.20
CA ASN A 513 7.05 -33.27 21.82
C ASN A 513 8.11 -32.35 21.16
N ARG A 514 9.40 -32.51 21.47
CA ARG A 514 10.49 -31.70 20.89
C ARG A 514 10.58 -31.76 19.37
N GLN A 515 10.14 -32.85 18.75
CA GLN A 515 10.19 -32.99 17.29
C GLN A 515 9.30 -31.97 16.56
N PHE A 516 8.38 -31.30 17.28
CA PHE A 516 7.44 -30.33 16.73
C PHE A 516 7.85 -28.87 16.98
N HIS A 517 8.96 -28.63 17.70
CA HIS A 517 9.40 -27.28 18.07
C HIS A 517 9.64 -26.40 16.84
N ASP A 518 10.19 -26.97 15.77
CA ASP A 518 10.52 -26.24 14.53
C ASP A 518 9.33 -26.15 13.53
N LEU A 519 8.13 -26.65 13.90
CA LEU A 519 6.96 -26.53 13.03
C LEU A 519 6.43 -25.09 13.01
N ASN A 520 6.17 -24.59 11.81
CA ASN A 520 5.53 -23.29 11.63
C ASN A 520 4.02 -23.42 11.73
N VAL A 521 3.45 -22.82 12.78
CA VAL A 521 2.03 -22.53 12.88
C VAL A 521 1.85 -21.09 12.41
N PHE A 522 1.49 -20.88 11.14
CA PHE A 522 1.45 -19.54 10.52
C PHE A 522 0.56 -18.54 11.28
N ARG A 523 -0.49 -19.03 11.96
CA ARG A 523 -1.34 -18.20 12.82
C ARG A 523 -0.59 -17.54 13.98
N TYR A 524 0.57 -18.06 14.36
CA TYR A 524 1.42 -17.52 15.42
C TYR A 524 2.54 -16.58 14.93
N GLN A 525 2.57 -16.24 13.65
CA GLN A 525 3.67 -15.47 13.05
C GLN A 525 3.16 -14.17 12.45
N CYS A 526 3.82 -13.06 12.77
CA CYS A 526 3.59 -11.79 12.08
C CYS A 526 4.25 -11.87 10.70
N PRO A 527 3.53 -11.67 9.59
CA PRO A 527 4.10 -11.77 8.25
C PRO A 527 5.17 -10.72 7.94
N SER A 528 5.15 -9.57 8.64
CA SER A 528 6.20 -8.55 8.53
C SER A 528 7.47 -8.91 9.32
N ALA A 529 7.48 -10.00 10.10
CA ALA A 529 8.64 -10.41 10.91
C ALA A 529 9.45 -11.53 10.23
N GLU A 530 10.78 -11.40 10.26
CA GLU A 530 11.69 -12.47 9.83
C GLU A 530 11.92 -13.45 10.99
N LEU A 531 11.31 -14.63 10.92
CA LEU A 531 11.33 -15.62 11.99
C LEU A 531 12.08 -16.91 11.61
N GLN A 532 12.77 -17.49 12.60
CA GLN A 532 13.25 -18.87 12.46
C GLN A 532 12.06 -19.85 12.54
N PRO A 533 12.21 -21.06 11.96
CA PRO A 533 11.20 -22.11 12.10
C PRO A 533 10.81 -22.32 13.57
N GLY A 534 9.52 -22.47 13.84
CA GLY A 534 9.04 -22.70 15.20
C GLY A 534 8.93 -21.46 16.10
N GLN A 535 9.26 -20.27 15.60
CA GLN A 535 9.16 -19.05 16.37
C GLN A 535 7.81 -18.33 16.21
N THR A 536 7.48 -17.50 17.20
CA THR A 536 6.28 -16.64 17.25
C THR A 536 6.61 -15.25 17.80
N ASN A 537 5.89 -14.23 17.32
CA ASN A 537 5.87 -12.87 17.88
C ASN A 537 4.58 -12.55 18.64
N TYR A 538 3.62 -13.47 18.78
CA TYR A 538 2.40 -13.17 19.52
C TYR A 538 2.51 -13.72 20.94
N SER A 539 2.23 -12.89 21.94
CA SER A 539 2.38 -13.22 23.36
C SER A 539 1.17 -12.79 24.15
N VAL A 540 0.94 -13.48 25.27
CA VAL A 540 0.16 -12.93 26.37
C VAL A 540 1.09 -12.17 27.31
N VAL A 541 0.52 -11.25 28.10
CA VAL A 541 1.26 -10.57 29.17
C VAL A 541 0.95 -11.25 30.50
N VAL A 542 1.99 -11.66 31.22
CA VAL A 542 1.90 -12.42 32.47
C VAL A 542 2.33 -11.59 33.66
N GLY A 543 1.45 -11.50 34.66
CA GLY A 543 1.65 -10.74 35.89
C GLY A 543 0.58 -11.07 36.94
N GLU A 544 0.74 -10.56 38.17
CA GLU A 544 -0.20 -10.84 39.26
C GLU A 544 -1.59 -10.25 39.01
N ASN A 545 -1.67 -9.13 38.29
CA ASN A 545 -2.92 -8.40 38.02
C ASN A 545 -3.40 -8.53 36.57
N THR A 546 -2.80 -9.41 35.75
CA THR A 546 -3.18 -9.61 34.35
C THR A 546 -4.15 -10.77 34.19
N ALA A 547 -4.81 -10.83 33.03
CA ALA A 547 -5.70 -11.93 32.67
C ALA A 547 -5.00 -13.29 32.58
N PHE A 548 -3.68 -13.30 32.34
CA PHE A 548 -2.89 -14.51 32.22
C PHE A 548 -1.97 -14.68 33.42
N GLN A 549 -2.13 -15.80 34.13
CA GLN A 549 -1.31 -16.23 35.25
C GLN A 549 -0.77 -17.64 35.02
N GLN A 550 0.25 -18.01 35.81
CA GLN A 550 0.89 -19.31 35.76
C GLN A 550 -0.08 -20.41 36.24
N GLY A 551 -0.36 -21.41 35.40
CA GLY A 551 -1.14 -22.60 35.78
C GLY A 551 -2.64 -22.39 36.04
N VAL A 552 -3.15 -21.16 35.98
CA VAL A 552 -4.53 -20.81 36.36
C VAL A 552 -5.18 -19.93 35.28
N GLY A 553 -6.32 -20.39 34.75
CA GLY A 553 -7.18 -19.58 33.88
C GLY A 553 -8.04 -18.61 34.70
N LYS A 554 -8.32 -17.43 34.14
CA LYS A 554 -9.17 -16.41 34.77
C LYS A 554 -10.50 -16.26 34.04
N SER A 555 -11.54 -15.85 34.77
CA SER A 555 -12.81 -15.51 34.13
C SER A 555 -12.67 -14.16 33.43
N LEU A 556 -13.28 -13.99 32.26
CA LEU A 556 -13.36 -12.67 31.62
C LEU A 556 -14.22 -11.69 32.44
N ASP A 557 -15.11 -12.19 33.30
CA ASP A 557 -15.94 -11.39 34.19
C ASP A 557 -15.13 -10.71 35.31
N ASP A 558 -13.89 -11.16 35.54
CA ASP A 558 -12.98 -10.55 36.51
C ASP A 558 -12.40 -9.20 36.01
N PHE A 559 -12.63 -8.84 34.75
CA PHE A 559 -12.02 -7.68 34.07
C PHE A 559 -13.06 -6.77 33.43
N GLY A 560 -12.69 -5.51 33.20
CA GLY A 560 -13.48 -4.52 32.43
C GLY A 560 -13.39 -4.72 30.92
N MET A 561 -14.20 -3.99 30.15
CA MET A 561 -14.38 -4.21 28.70
C MET A 561 -13.12 -3.96 27.86
N HIS A 562 -12.27 -3.02 28.28
CA HIS A 562 -11.06 -2.67 27.55
C HIS A 562 -9.86 -3.44 28.11
N LEU A 563 -9.81 -4.74 27.80
CA LEU A 563 -8.73 -5.65 28.17
C LEU A 563 -8.01 -6.18 26.92
N ILE A 564 -6.70 -6.02 26.89
CA ILE A 564 -5.82 -6.66 25.90
C ILE A 564 -5.63 -8.12 26.30
N LEU A 565 -5.85 -9.02 25.35
CA LEU A 565 -5.60 -10.45 25.50
C LEU A 565 -4.26 -10.88 24.89
N VAL A 566 -3.93 -10.35 23.72
CA VAL A 566 -2.74 -10.74 22.95
C VAL A 566 -2.04 -9.52 22.39
N VAL A 567 -0.71 -9.53 22.46
CA VAL A 567 0.18 -8.49 21.95
C VAL A 567 1.20 -9.08 20.99
N GLU A 568 1.79 -8.24 20.15
CA GLU A 568 3.04 -8.57 19.49
C GLU A 568 4.23 -8.30 20.43
N ARG A 569 5.31 -9.05 20.23
CA ARG A 569 6.60 -8.87 20.92
C ARG A 569 7.75 -8.83 19.92
N GLU A 570 8.75 -8.02 20.25
CA GLU A 570 9.90 -7.76 19.39
C GLU A 570 10.81 -9.00 19.28
N GLN A 571 11.33 -9.49 20.40
CA GLN A 571 12.10 -10.74 20.43
C GLN A 571 11.16 -11.94 20.29
N SER A 572 11.34 -12.78 19.28
CA SER A 572 10.53 -13.99 19.09
C SER A 572 10.92 -15.13 20.05
N VAL A 573 9.99 -16.07 20.27
CA VAL A 573 10.21 -17.27 21.11
C VAL A 573 9.65 -18.52 20.44
N CYS A 574 10.03 -19.70 20.93
CA CYS A 574 9.41 -20.95 20.51
C CYS A 574 7.92 -20.95 20.86
N TRP A 575 7.04 -21.24 19.90
CA TRP A 575 5.59 -21.20 20.12
C TRP A 575 5.10 -22.23 21.14
N MET A 576 5.84 -23.32 21.37
CA MET A 576 5.51 -24.36 22.35
C MET A 576 6.01 -24.06 23.76
N ASP A 577 6.96 -23.12 23.92
CA ASP A 577 7.61 -22.85 25.21
C ASP A 577 6.65 -22.12 26.17
N PRO A 578 6.24 -22.74 27.30
CA PRO A 578 5.35 -22.12 28.27
C PRO A 578 6.04 -21.09 29.17
N THR A 579 7.38 -21.04 29.20
CA THR A 579 8.15 -20.29 30.19
C THR A 579 8.63 -18.92 29.70
N SER A 580 8.47 -18.64 28.41
CA SER A 580 9.03 -17.46 27.76
C SER A 580 7.98 -16.40 27.40
N GLU A 581 6.83 -16.37 28.08
CA GLU A 581 5.80 -15.32 27.88
C GLU A 581 6.27 -13.96 28.41
N LEU A 582 5.68 -12.88 27.88
CA LEU A 582 6.07 -11.51 28.20
C LEU A 582 5.71 -11.11 29.65
N PRO A 583 6.68 -10.79 30.52
CA PRO A 583 6.39 -10.35 31.88
C PRO A 583 5.75 -8.95 31.88
N GLN A 584 4.76 -8.74 32.75
CA GLN A 584 4.08 -7.45 32.90
C GLN A 584 5.05 -6.28 33.15
N SER A 585 6.09 -6.49 33.95
CA SER A 585 7.08 -5.44 34.24
C SER A 585 7.80 -4.93 33.00
N VAL A 586 8.05 -5.81 32.03
CA VAL A 586 8.74 -5.46 30.77
C VAL A 586 7.73 -4.87 29.77
N ALA A 587 6.51 -5.42 29.72
CA ALA A 587 5.43 -4.88 28.89
C ALA A 587 5.09 -3.42 29.21
N LEU A 588 5.19 -3.02 30.49
CA LEU A 588 4.93 -1.66 30.97
C LEU A 588 6.05 -0.66 30.65
N GLU A 589 7.16 -1.07 30.06
CA GLU A 589 8.21 -0.16 29.60
C GLU A 589 7.84 0.59 28.30
N GLY A 590 6.70 0.23 27.69
CA GLY A 590 6.12 0.88 26.52
C GLY A 590 6.24 0.05 25.24
N ILE A 591 5.49 0.45 24.22
CA ILE A 591 5.47 -0.20 22.91
C ILE A 591 6.68 0.26 22.09
N ASN A 592 7.41 -0.67 21.49
CA ASN A 592 8.64 -0.43 20.72
C ASN A 592 9.74 0.31 21.52
N GLN A 593 9.73 0.23 22.86
CA GLN A 593 10.72 0.88 23.73
C GLN A 593 11.78 -0.10 24.27
N ASN A 594 11.45 -1.40 24.34
CA ASN A 594 12.34 -2.46 24.80
C ASN A 594 12.30 -3.65 23.83
N ASN A 595 13.46 -4.17 23.46
CA ASN A 595 13.62 -5.33 22.57
C ASN A 595 13.03 -6.63 23.15
N ASP A 596 12.88 -6.71 24.48
CA ASP A 596 12.25 -7.83 25.17
C ASP A 596 10.77 -7.55 25.50
N GLY A 597 10.26 -6.37 25.12
CA GLY A 597 8.93 -5.83 25.45
C GLY A 597 7.85 -6.06 24.39
N ILE A 598 6.76 -5.29 24.50
CA ILE A 598 5.75 -5.19 23.44
C ILE A 598 6.39 -4.48 22.25
N GLY A 599 6.33 -5.10 21.07
CA GLY A 599 6.89 -4.51 19.87
C GLY A 599 6.49 -5.22 18.60
N SER A 600 6.56 -4.50 17.49
CA SER A 600 6.24 -5.05 16.17
C SER A 600 7.09 -4.40 15.07
N PRO A 601 7.29 -5.11 13.94
CA PRO A 601 7.91 -4.53 12.74
C PRO A 601 7.02 -3.47 12.06
N HIS A 602 5.77 -3.28 12.50
CA HIS A 602 4.86 -2.31 11.91
C HIS A 602 5.21 -0.87 12.36
N PRO A 603 5.30 0.09 11.44
CA PRO A 603 5.65 1.46 11.79
C PRO A 603 4.69 2.12 12.79
N GLY A 604 5.23 2.63 13.90
CA GLY A 604 4.54 3.53 14.82
C GLY A 604 3.73 2.88 15.95
N GLY A 605 3.73 1.55 16.09
CA GLY A 605 2.91 0.86 17.09
C GLY A 605 2.86 -0.65 16.93
N THR A 606 1.76 -1.27 17.36
CA THR A 606 1.51 -2.72 17.24
C THR A 606 0.01 -3.02 17.15
N ASN A 607 -0.36 -4.14 16.53
CA ASN A 607 -1.73 -4.66 16.57
C ASN A 607 -1.93 -5.50 17.83
N VAL A 608 -3.01 -5.24 18.58
CA VAL A 608 -3.34 -6.00 19.79
C VAL A 608 -4.76 -6.55 19.72
N GLY A 609 -4.96 -7.74 20.26
CA GLY A 609 -6.25 -8.41 20.36
C GLY A 609 -6.95 -8.10 21.68
N PHE A 610 -8.23 -7.74 21.64
CA PHE A 610 -9.03 -7.34 22.79
C PHE A 610 -10.05 -8.40 23.20
N ARG A 611 -10.48 -8.38 24.46
CA ARG A 611 -11.49 -9.31 25.00
C ARG A 611 -12.85 -9.29 24.30
N ASP A 612 -13.14 -8.25 23.53
CA ASP A 612 -14.36 -8.12 22.74
C ASP A 612 -14.26 -8.84 21.39
N GLY A 613 -13.12 -9.47 21.08
CA GLY A 613 -12.84 -10.11 19.80
C GLY A 613 -12.28 -9.15 18.75
N ALA A 614 -12.16 -7.87 19.06
CA ALA A 614 -11.62 -6.88 18.14
C ALA A 614 -10.08 -6.89 18.13
N VAL A 615 -9.52 -6.42 17.01
CA VAL A 615 -8.10 -6.11 16.88
C VAL A 615 -7.96 -4.62 16.60
N ARG A 616 -7.05 -3.97 17.32
CA ARG A 616 -6.83 -2.53 17.19
C ARG A 616 -5.33 -2.24 17.19
N PHE A 617 -4.95 -1.24 16.41
CA PHE A 617 -3.57 -0.75 16.41
C PHE A 617 -3.39 0.26 17.54
N ILE A 618 -2.38 0.04 18.38
CA ILE A 618 -2.04 0.93 19.49
C ILE A 618 -0.76 1.67 19.13
N SER A 619 -0.82 3.01 19.21
CA SER A 619 0.34 3.87 18.95
C SER A 619 1.43 3.61 19.98
N GLN A 620 2.69 3.64 19.55
CA GLN A 620 3.85 3.62 20.45
C GLN A 620 3.94 4.85 21.36
N THR A 621 3.13 5.88 21.10
CA THR A 621 3.02 7.10 21.90
C THR A 621 1.89 7.03 22.95
N ILE A 622 1.27 5.87 23.16
CA ILE A 622 0.27 5.68 24.22
C ILE A 622 0.87 6.04 25.59
N GLU A 623 0.07 6.67 26.45
CA GLU A 623 0.48 6.94 27.84
C GLU A 623 0.60 5.63 28.64
N ASP A 624 1.67 5.50 29.42
CA ASP A 624 1.95 4.30 30.23
C ASP A 624 0.78 3.91 31.14
N SER A 625 0.08 4.89 31.71
CA SER A 625 -1.11 4.68 32.56
C SER A 625 -2.27 4.04 31.78
N LYS A 626 -2.49 4.47 30.54
CA LYS A 626 -3.51 3.92 29.64
C LYS A 626 -3.12 2.50 29.21
N LEU A 627 -1.87 2.29 28.80
CA LEU A 627 -1.35 0.95 28.48
C LEU A 627 -1.50 -0.01 29.67
N GLN A 628 -1.13 0.43 30.87
CA GLN A 628 -1.31 -0.36 32.09
C GLN A 628 -2.77 -0.74 32.28
N GLY A 629 -3.69 0.23 32.19
CA GLY A 629 -5.12 0.00 32.34
C GLY A 629 -5.68 -1.00 31.32
N LEU A 630 -5.18 -0.99 30.07
CA LEU A 630 -5.57 -1.95 29.04
C LEU A 630 -5.03 -3.36 29.31
N LEU A 631 -3.83 -3.50 29.88
CA LEU A 631 -3.23 -4.80 30.21
C LEU A 631 -3.88 -5.49 31.41
N ILE A 632 -4.44 -4.72 32.35
CA ILE A 632 -5.13 -5.24 33.54
C ILE A 632 -6.66 -5.10 33.47
N GLY A 633 -7.20 -4.54 32.39
CA GLY A 633 -8.64 -4.43 32.14
C GLY A 633 -9.37 -3.46 33.08
N THR A 634 -8.73 -2.38 33.53
CA THR A 634 -9.34 -1.36 34.42
C THR A 634 -9.83 -0.11 33.67
N MET A 635 -9.63 -0.03 32.36
CA MET A 635 -10.10 1.10 31.56
C MET A 635 -11.63 1.04 31.40
N GLU A 636 -12.29 2.15 31.71
CA GLU A 636 -13.75 2.31 31.58
C GLU A 636 -14.16 2.88 30.21
N THR A 637 -13.27 3.62 29.55
CA THR A 637 -13.53 4.30 28.27
C THR A 637 -12.44 4.01 27.24
N ARG A 638 -12.75 4.32 25.98
CA ARG A 638 -11.85 4.15 24.83
C ARG A 638 -11.01 5.39 24.52
N ASP A 639 -10.68 6.20 25.53
CA ASP A 639 -9.82 7.39 25.38
C ASP A 639 -8.33 6.97 25.36
N TRP A 640 -7.84 6.38 24.27
CA TRP A 640 -6.44 5.96 24.09
C TRP A 640 -6.01 5.87 22.63
#